data_AF-E4Y0F7-F1
#
_entry.id   AF-E4Y0F7-F1
#
_cell.length_a   1.000
_cell.length_b   1.000
_cell.length_c   1.000
_cell.angle_alpha   90.00
_cell.angle_beta   90.00
_cell.angle_gamma   90.00
#
_symmetry.space_group_name_H-M   'P 1'
#
loop_
_entity.id
_entity.type
_entity.pdbx_description
1 polymer ?
#
loop_
_entity_poly.entity_id
_entity_poly.type
_entity_poly.pdbx_seq_one_letter_code
_entity_poly.pdbx_strand_id
1 'polypeptide(L)'
;MILQFLGVFALFCEGALQKDPTCNDPEINDDCLTVCRLDYVTCRQNCDSTSCESACLAVYSDCNSSCPCGADCPAGCVDCPEHPLCVDECEDAQINNEKYQACLNEAVFELDICLKTCPPEIGCHNSCYENYTQMLFLCPCIEQETTTTTEISTTTTEIMPIEPSDVFILVIPYYIDKSYLQSGDGSSQVSATINAPDNYYAHRAAHALVNGKLHIFGGYSDSKKIARLDDCTLNELTVRLNEERGGSHAALSIENGKKALICFGTSSDNRKSCEIFDGSTTVSTFASDWTHRDGGLGLYKNQPSSVGCYYEEHQKAETLSASGWNSLPDHPKRISEHSLVALENESMLLIGGRDWGNDGAYQSAIWRLKDENWNQIGELLQADYRGSAINIGRSIYYFGYVSKAIERLDFNEAEELQSVSKIGNQPGSTPYPKGAFFGGTEKSRSAPVCADCNSSCPCGADCPAGCVDCPEHPLCVDECEDAQINNEKYQACLNEAVFELDICFKTCPPEIGCHNSCYENYTQMLFLCPCIEQETTTTTEISTTTTEIMPIEPSDVSILVIPRYVDESYLQSGDGSSQVSATINAPENGYAYYAAHALVNGKLHIFGGYTDSKKIARLDDCTLNELSVRLNEERGGSHAALSIENGKKALICFGTSSDNRKSCEIFDGSTTVSTFAANWTHHYGGLGLYKNQPSSVGCYYEEHQKAETLSASSWTSLPDHPKRISEHSLVGLENESMLLIGGRDWGNDGAYQSAIWRLKDENWNQIGELLQADYRGSAINIGRSIYYFGYVSKAIERLDFNEAEELQSVSKIGNQPGSTPYPVLFQTFSNYCI
;
A
#
# COMPACT_ATOMS: atom_id res chain seq x y z
N MET A 1 -11.76 56.07 61.83
CA MET A 1 -11.36 54.68 61.55
C MET A 1 -12.53 53.84 61.01
N ILE A 2 -13.42 54.43 60.17
CA ILE A 2 -14.48 53.76 59.38
C ILE A 2 -14.73 54.61 58.11
N LEU A 3 -13.65 55.04 57.43
CA LEU A 3 -13.75 55.82 56.19
C LEU A 3 -12.58 55.58 55.21
N GLN A 4 -11.71 54.60 55.51
CA GLN A 4 -10.63 54.16 54.62
C GLN A 4 -10.84 52.74 54.07
N PHE A 5 -12.01 52.13 54.30
CA PHE A 5 -12.34 50.76 53.85
C PHE A 5 -13.43 50.70 52.77
N LEU A 6 -13.79 51.83 52.15
CA LEU A 6 -14.79 51.90 51.07
C LEU A 6 -14.20 52.21 49.68
N GLY A 7 -12.88 52.36 49.56
CA GLY A 7 -12.19 52.59 48.28
C GLY A 7 -11.61 51.33 47.61
N VAL A 8 -11.63 50.18 48.30
CA VAL A 8 -11.01 48.93 47.80
C VAL A 8 -12.04 47.95 47.21
N PHE A 9 -13.35 48.20 47.40
CA PHE A 9 -14.42 47.38 46.80
C PHE A 9 -14.97 47.93 45.47
N ALA A 10 -14.57 49.13 45.05
CA ALA A 10 -15.00 49.73 43.78
C ALA A 10 -14.05 49.45 42.60
N LEU A 11 -13.00 48.64 42.80
CA LEU A 11 -12.10 48.15 41.74
C LEU A 11 -12.39 46.69 41.33
N PHE A 12 -13.44 46.08 41.89
CA PHE A 12 -13.89 44.71 41.54
C PHE A 12 -15.21 44.67 40.76
N CYS A 13 -15.68 45.80 40.23
CA CYS A 13 -16.91 45.87 39.43
C CYS A 13 -16.81 46.96 38.35
N GLU A 14 -15.80 46.87 37.49
CA GLU A 14 -15.79 47.50 36.16
C GLU A 14 -14.82 46.70 35.27
N GLY A 15 -15.21 45.44 35.03
CA GLY A 15 -14.55 44.51 34.11
C GLY A 15 -15.54 43.58 33.42
N ALA A 16 -16.83 43.95 33.43
CA ALA A 16 -17.87 43.32 32.63
C ALA A 16 -18.33 44.32 31.56
N LEU A 17 -17.37 44.78 30.73
CA LEU A 17 -17.68 45.37 29.44
C LEU A 17 -17.16 44.40 28.38
N GLN A 18 -18.12 43.77 27.70
CA GLN A 18 -17.98 42.96 26.49
C GLN A 18 -16.88 41.90 26.50
N LYS A 19 -17.25 40.69 26.94
CA LYS A 19 -16.67 39.47 26.36
C LYS A 19 -17.05 39.50 24.88
N ASP A 20 -16.13 39.92 24.02
CA ASP A 20 -16.35 39.86 22.57
C ASP A 20 -16.51 38.38 22.20
N PRO A 21 -17.62 37.93 21.59
CA PRO A 21 -17.87 36.51 21.33
C PRO A 21 -16.96 35.88 20.27
N THR A 22 -15.89 36.57 19.86
CA THR A 22 -15.13 36.30 18.63
C THR A 22 -13.64 36.00 18.84
N CYS A 23 -13.10 36.07 20.06
CA CYS A 23 -11.69 35.72 20.26
C CYS A 23 -11.50 34.22 20.53
N ASN A 24 -10.56 33.61 19.81
CA ASN A 24 -10.27 32.18 19.86
C ASN A 24 -9.45 31.76 21.10
N ASP A 25 -8.70 32.69 21.72
CA ASP A 25 -7.69 32.37 22.74
C ASP A 25 -7.94 33.05 24.11
N PRO A 26 -9.11 32.86 24.75
CA PRO A 26 -9.47 33.57 25.98
C PRO A 26 -8.64 33.17 27.22
N GLU A 27 -8.05 31.97 27.22
CA GLU A 27 -7.20 31.49 28.34
C GLU A 27 -5.80 32.13 28.29
N ILE A 28 -5.20 32.20 27.10
CA ILE A 28 -3.91 32.88 26.87
C ILE A 28 -4.01 34.38 27.20
N ASN A 29 -5.16 35.00 26.91
CA ASN A 29 -5.43 36.38 27.32
C ASN A 29 -5.35 36.55 28.84
N ASP A 30 -5.99 35.69 29.62
CA ASP A 30 -6.04 35.85 31.08
C ASP A 30 -4.66 35.66 31.74
N ASP A 31 -3.85 34.76 31.20
CA ASP A 31 -2.44 34.58 31.60
C ASP A 31 -1.59 35.81 31.26
N CYS A 32 -1.73 36.35 30.06
CA CYS A 32 -1.04 37.58 29.65
C CYS A 32 -1.42 38.77 30.54
N LEU A 33 -2.72 38.96 30.79
CA LEU A 33 -3.24 40.01 31.66
C LEU A 33 -2.74 39.85 33.09
N THR A 34 -2.56 38.62 33.56
CA THR A 34 -2.01 38.32 34.87
C THR A 34 -0.53 38.73 34.96
N VAL A 35 0.28 38.42 33.95
CA VAL A 35 1.69 38.87 33.88
C VAL A 35 1.77 40.40 33.84
N CYS A 36 1.02 41.06 32.97
CA CYS A 36 0.98 42.53 32.89
C CYS A 36 0.61 43.16 34.24
N ARG A 37 -0.36 42.59 34.97
CA ARG A 37 -0.76 43.06 36.30
C ARG A 37 0.34 42.87 37.33
N LEU A 38 1.04 41.73 37.32
CA LEU A 38 2.14 41.45 38.24
C LEU A 38 3.32 42.40 38.01
N ASP A 39 3.67 42.69 36.76
CA ASP A 39 4.71 43.65 36.40
C ASP A 39 4.32 45.08 36.77
N TYR A 40 3.06 45.46 36.59
CA TYR A 40 2.55 46.76 37.04
C TYR A 40 2.65 46.91 38.56
N VAL A 41 2.23 45.89 39.33
CA VAL A 41 2.32 45.90 40.79
C VAL A 41 3.79 46.01 41.23
N THR A 42 4.69 45.28 40.58
CA THR A 42 6.13 45.30 40.87
C THR A 42 6.77 46.65 40.51
N CYS A 43 6.43 47.23 39.36
CA CYS A 43 6.89 48.56 38.92
C CYS A 43 6.43 49.63 39.91
N ARG A 44 5.14 49.61 40.28
CA ARG A 44 4.55 50.57 41.21
C ARG A 44 5.15 50.47 42.62
N GLN A 45 5.45 49.26 43.11
CA GLN A 45 6.11 49.06 44.41
C GLN A 45 7.50 49.68 44.48
N ASN A 46 8.17 49.87 43.33
CA ASN A 46 9.51 50.44 43.22
C ASN A 46 9.51 51.93 42.80
N CYS A 47 8.35 52.59 42.79
CA CYS A 47 8.22 54.00 42.38
C CYS A 47 8.17 54.98 43.56
N ASP A 48 9.03 56.00 43.50
CA ASP A 48 9.13 57.06 44.52
C ASP A 48 8.49 58.40 44.09
N SER A 49 7.83 58.46 42.92
CA SER A 49 7.20 59.68 42.40
C SER A 49 5.97 59.43 41.55
N THR A 50 5.07 60.41 41.48
CA THR A 50 3.86 60.38 40.64
C THR A 50 4.18 60.30 39.14
N SER A 51 5.33 60.82 38.71
CA SER A 51 5.81 60.65 37.33
C SER A 51 6.21 59.21 37.04
N CYS A 52 6.79 58.50 38.01
CA CYS A 52 7.13 57.09 37.91
C CYS A 52 5.86 56.22 37.86
N GLU A 53 4.88 56.49 38.73
CA GLU A 53 3.60 55.77 38.71
C GLU A 53 2.86 55.93 37.37
N SER A 54 2.91 57.13 36.78
CA SER A 54 2.31 57.40 35.46
C SER A 54 3.03 56.64 34.34
N ALA A 55 4.35 56.47 34.44
CA ALA A 55 5.13 55.68 33.49
C ALA A 55 4.82 54.18 33.61
N CYS A 56 4.70 53.64 34.82
CA CYS A 56 4.28 52.24 35.02
C CYS A 56 2.87 51.99 34.47
N LEU A 57 1.95 52.96 34.62
CA LEU A 57 0.59 52.82 34.09
C LEU A 57 0.56 52.82 32.56
N ALA A 58 1.43 53.61 31.90
CA ALA A 58 1.56 53.59 30.45
C ALA A 58 2.05 52.23 29.95
N VAL A 59 3.12 51.69 30.56
CA VAL A 59 3.64 50.35 30.23
C VAL A 59 2.60 49.26 30.48
N TYR A 60 1.82 49.35 31.56
CA TYR A 60 0.72 48.43 31.83
C TYR A 60 -0.37 48.49 30.76
N SER A 61 -0.74 49.69 30.32
CA SER A 61 -1.74 49.89 29.27
C SER A 61 -1.28 49.28 27.95
N ASP A 62 -0.01 49.49 27.57
CA ASP A 62 0.57 48.96 26.33
C ASP A 62 0.71 47.43 26.38
N CYS A 63 1.08 46.87 27.55
CA CYS A 63 1.11 45.42 27.78
C CYS A 63 -0.29 44.81 27.64
N ASN A 64 -1.29 45.44 28.27
CA ASN A 64 -2.68 44.98 28.24
C ASN A 64 -3.30 45.06 26.84
N SER A 65 -2.89 46.04 26.01
CA SER A 65 -3.35 46.14 24.63
C SER A 65 -2.69 45.12 23.71
N SER A 66 -1.41 44.79 23.96
CA SER A 66 -0.61 43.85 23.18
C SER A 66 -0.91 42.37 23.46
N CYS A 67 -1.62 42.05 24.53
CA CYS A 67 -2.01 40.67 24.84
C CYS A 67 -2.90 40.08 23.72
N PRO A 68 -2.83 38.76 23.45
CA PRO A 68 -3.78 38.07 22.57
C PRO A 68 -5.22 38.29 23.07
N CYS A 69 -6.18 38.61 22.18
CA CYS A 69 -7.53 39.12 22.50
C CYS A 69 -7.58 40.56 23.07
N GLY A 70 -6.46 41.27 23.09
CA GLY A 70 -6.33 42.67 23.46
C GLY A 70 -6.63 43.62 22.29
N ALA A 71 -6.52 44.92 22.54
CA ALA A 71 -6.87 45.94 21.53
C ALA A 71 -5.98 45.90 20.27
N ASP A 72 -4.73 45.43 20.41
CA ASP A 72 -3.79 45.31 19.29
C ASP A 72 -3.88 43.95 18.58
N CYS A 73 -4.51 42.94 19.21
CA CYS A 73 -4.60 41.55 18.74
C CYS A 73 -6.02 40.96 18.95
N PRO A 74 -7.06 41.50 18.30
CA PRO A 74 -8.46 41.17 18.61
C PRO A 74 -8.86 39.72 18.31
N ALA A 75 -8.20 39.03 17.38
CA ALA A 75 -8.44 37.62 17.06
C ALA A 75 -7.52 36.63 17.81
N GLY A 76 -6.77 37.08 18.82
CA GLY A 76 -5.90 36.21 19.61
C GLY A 76 -4.54 35.99 18.96
N CYS A 77 -4.01 34.77 19.08
CA CYS A 77 -2.70 34.40 18.54
C CYS A 77 -2.65 34.35 17.01
N VAL A 78 -3.82 34.39 16.35
CA VAL A 78 -3.92 34.53 14.89
C VAL A 78 -3.41 35.90 14.41
N ASP A 79 -3.70 36.98 15.14
CA ASP A 79 -3.27 38.34 14.77
C ASP A 79 -1.84 38.65 15.23
N CYS A 80 -1.38 37.97 16.29
CA CYS A 80 -0.11 38.24 16.97
C CYS A 80 0.70 36.96 17.22
N PRO A 81 1.14 36.26 16.16
CA PRO A 81 1.87 35.00 16.27
C PRO A 81 3.25 35.15 16.93
N GLU A 82 3.87 36.34 16.85
CA GLU A 82 5.16 36.61 17.50
C GLU A 82 5.04 37.00 18.99
N HIS A 83 3.83 37.04 19.55
CA HIS A 83 3.66 37.31 20.97
C HIS A 83 4.25 36.15 21.80
N PRO A 84 5.06 36.39 22.86
CA PRO A 84 5.78 35.33 23.58
C PRO A 84 4.92 34.22 24.22
N LEU A 85 3.61 34.46 24.36
CA LEU A 85 2.62 33.50 24.87
C LEU A 85 1.85 32.76 23.76
N CYS A 86 2.14 33.07 22.49
CA CYS A 86 1.59 32.42 21.30
C CYS A 86 2.58 31.46 20.64
N VAL A 87 3.70 31.16 21.31
CA VAL A 87 4.66 30.12 20.89
C VAL A 87 3.96 28.77 20.99
N ASP A 88 3.97 28.02 19.90
CA ASP A 88 3.38 26.69 19.81
C ASP A 88 4.11 25.73 20.77
N GLU A 89 3.38 25.08 21.70
CA GLU A 89 3.94 24.07 22.62
C GLU A 89 4.50 22.83 21.89
N CYS A 90 4.26 22.75 20.57
CA CYS A 90 4.70 21.69 19.70
C CYS A 90 5.89 22.07 18.80
N GLU A 91 6.27 23.35 18.74
CA GLU A 91 7.53 23.77 18.14
C GLU A 91 8.68 23.28 19.01
N ASP A 92 9.59 22.48 18.45
CA ASP A 92 10.68 21.80 19.17
C ASP A 92 10.23 20.89 20.34
N ALA A 93 9.07 20.23 20.22
CA ALA A 93 8.49 19.33 21.24
C ALA A 93 9.49 18.27 21.76
N GLN A 94 10.40 17.79 20.90
CA GLN A 94 11.46 16.84 21.22
C GLN A 94 12.45 17.38 22.26
N ILE A 95 12.50 18.69 22.50
CA ILE A 95 13.38 19.38 23.45
C ILE A 95 12.60 19.94 24.64
N ASN A 96 11.45 20.56 24.41
CA ASN A 96 10.76 21.39 25.39
C ASN A 96 9.46 20.79 25.97
N ASN A 97 8.96 19.67 25.40
CA ASN A 97 7.69 19.08 25.80
C ASN A 97 7.88 17.72 26.49
N GLU A 98 7.83 17.73 27.84
CA GLU A 98 8.04 16.52 28.66
C GLU A 98 7.03 15.40 28.36
N LYS A 99 5.80 15.73 27.94
CA LYS A 99 4.77 14.73 27.62
C LYS A 99 5.04 14.05 26.29
N TYR A 100 5.44 14.82 25.28
CA TYR A 100 5.87 14.28 23.99
C TYR A 100 7.11 13.40 24.17
N GLN A 101 8.12 13.88 24.89
CA GLN A 101 9.33 13.11 25.19
C GLN A 101 9.02 11.79 25.91
N ALA A 102 8.11 11.79 26.89
CA ALA A 102 7.71 10.57 27.57
C ALA A 102 7.04 9.56 26.62
N CYS A 103 6.11 10.02 25.79
CA CYS A 103 5.42 9.18 24.81
C CYS A 103 6.36 8.65 23.71
N LEU A 104 7.23 9.50 23.17
CA LEU A 104 8.24 9.13 22.18
C LEU A 104 9.20 8.08 22.75
N ASN A 105 9.69 8.27 23.97
CA ASN A 105 10.58 7.29 24.62
C ASN A 105 9.89 5.94 24.85
N GLU A 106 8.59 5.92 25.17
CA GLU A 106 7.81 4.69 25.31
C GLU A 106 7.65 3.97 23.95
N ALA A 107 7.29 4.69 22.90
CA ALA A 107 7.18 4.13 21.54
C ALA A 107 8.52 3.60 21.02
N VAL A 108 9.61 4.35 21.21
CA VAL A 108 10.97 3.92 20.81
C VAL A 108 11.42 2.70 21.62
N PHE A 109 11.06 2.60 22.90
CA PHE A 109 11.38 1.45 23.73
C PHE A 109 10.71 0.16 23.25
N GLU A 110 9.42 0.22 22.88
CA GLU A 110 8.70 -0.93 22.31
C GLU A 110 9.27 -1.33 20.93
N LEU A 111 9.67 -0.34 20.12
CA LEU A 111 10.36 -0.59 18.85
C LEU A 111 11.72 -1.28 19.05
N ASP A 112 12.54 -0.81 20.00
CA ASP A 112 13.85 -1.40 20.32
C ASP A 112 13.73 -2.89 20.70
N ILE A 113 12.76 -3.21 21.56
CA ILE A 113 12.46 -4.61 21.93
C ILE A 113 12.09 -5.42 20.70
N CYS A 114 11.16 -4.90 19.89
CA CYS A 114 10.67 -5.57 18.70
C CYS A 114 11.82 -5.86 17.71
N LEU A 115 12.62 -4.85 17.36
CA LEU A 115 13.73 -4.97 16.40
C LEU A 115 14.81 -5.95 16.87
N LYS A 116 15.11 -6.01 18.17
CA LYS A 116 16.10 -6.95 18.73
C LYS A 116 15.62 -8.40 18.78
N THR A 117 14.30 -8.61 18.72
CA THR A 117 13.70 -9.96 18.66
C THR A 117 13.45 -10.46 17.25
N CYS A 118 13.58 -9.59 16.25
CA CYS A 118 13.41 -9.98 14.86
C CYS A 118 14.52 -10.94 14.40
N PRO A 119 14.17 -12.01 13.65
CA PRO A 119 15.15 -12.74 12.87
C PRO A 119 15.78 -11.82 11.81
N PRO A 120 16.88 -12.22 11.15
CA PRO A 120 17.53 -11.42 10.12
C PRO A 120 16.72 -11.33 8.81
N GLU A 121 15.47 -10.85 8.92
CA GLU A 121 14.48 -10.74 7.87
C GLU A 121 13.84 -9.34 7.90
N ILE A 122 14.01 -8.57 6.83
CA ILE A 122 13.57 -7.17 6.75
C ILE A 122 12.06 -7.00 6.98
N GLY A 123 11.26 -8.02 6.67
CA GLY A 123 9.81 -8.02 6.88
C GLY A 123 9.41 -7.90 8.37
N CYS A 124 10.18 -8.51 9.27
CA CYS A 124 9.94 -8.38 10.71
C CYS A 124 10.27 -6.96 11.19
N HIS A 125 11.40 -6.40 10.76
CA HIS A 125 11.82 -5.06 11.12
C HIS A 125 10.80 -4.00 10.67
N ASN A 126 10.24 -4.14 9.44
CA ASN A 126 9.20 -3.24 8.93
C ASN A 126 7.90 -3.31 9.74
N SER A 127 7.52 -4.51 10.18
CA SER A 127 6.34 -4.67 11.03
C SER A 127 6.52 -4.01 12.39
N CYS A 128 7.73 -4.05 12.97
CA CYS A 128 8.03 -3.34 14.21
C CYS A 128 7.89 -1.83 14.05
N TYR A 129 8.34 -1.30 12.91
CA TYR A 129 8.25 0.11 12.60
C TYR A 129 6.81 0.58 12.34
N GLU A 130 5.97 -0.22 11.67
CA GLU A 130 4.54 0.07 11.52
C GLU A 130 3.86 0.23 12.89
N ASN A 131 4.15 -0.66 13.85
CA ASN A 131 3.61 -0.55 15.21
C ASN A 131 4.11 0.72 15.93
N TYR A 132 5.39 1.05 15.79
CA TYR A 132 5.97 2.30 16.30
C TYR A 132 5.23 3.54 15.77
N THR A 133 4.94 3.60 14.46
CA THR A 133 4.23 4.75 13.88
C THR A 133 2.81 4.88 14.44
N GLN A 134 2.12 3.77 14.71
CA GLN A 134 0.79 3.77 15.34
C GLN A 134 0.84 4.32 16.77
N MET A 135 1.87 3.96 17.56
CA MET A 135 2.06 4.52 18.90
C MET A 135 2.43 6.01 18.83
N LEU A 136 3.24 6.41 17.85
CA LEU A 136 3.65 7.81 17.67
C LEU A 136 2.45 8.72 17.35
N PHE A 137 1.46 8.25 16.58
CA PHE A 137 0.20 8.99 16.32
C PHE A 137 -0.64 9.26 17.57
N LEU A 138 -0.37 8.59 18.69
CA LEU A 138 -1.02 8.83 19.98
C LEU A 138 -0.25 9.82 20.85
N CYS A 139 0.96 10.25 20.43
CA CYS A 139 1.76 11.22 21.16
C CYS A 139 1.26 12.66 20.95
N PRO A 140 1.29 13.51 21.98
CA PRO A 140 0.94 14.92 21.85
C PRO A 140 1.91 15.60 20.88
N CYS A 141 1.47 16.64 20.15
CA CYS A 141 2.26 17.38 19.17
C CYS A 141 2.57 16.70 17.83
N ILE A 142 2.21 15.43 17.64
CA ILE A 142 2.14 14.83 16.30
C ILE A 142 0.84 15.33 15.66
N GLU A 143 0.95 16.21 14.66
CA GLU A 143 -0.22 16.72 13.94
C GLU A 143 -1.03 15.57 13.34
N GLN A 144 -2.28 15.43 13.79
CA GLN A 144 -3.32 14.79 12.99
C GLN A 144 -3.80 15.83 11.99
N GLU A 145 -3.87 15.52 10.69
CA GLU A 145 -4.50 16.41 9.72
C GLU A 145 -5.95 16.70 10.15
N THR A 146 -6.16 17.83 10.85
CA THR A 146 -7.47 18.27 11.32
C THR A 146 -8.25 18.89 10.17
N THR A 147 -9.28 18.20 9.70
CA THR A 147 -10.28 18.74 8.77
C THR A 147 -11.35 19.53 9.55
N THR A 148 -11.29 20.86 9.49
CA THR A 148 -12.28 21.76 10.08
C THR A 148 -13.60 21.70 9.32
N THR A 149 -14.66 21.36 10.06
CA THR A 149 -16.08 21.29 9.67
C THR A 149 -16.59 22.60 9.06
N THR A 150 -16.61 22.68 7.73
CA THR A 150 -17.54 23.54 6.99
C THR A 150 -18.60 22.61 6.42
N GLU A 151 -19.89 22.96 6.51
CA GLU A 151 -21.00 22.21 5.93
C GLU A 151 -20.83 22.08 4.41
N ILE A 152 -20.03 21.11 4.01
CA ILE A 152 -19.89 20.58 2.67
C ILE A 152 -20.73 19.32 2.70
N SER A 153 -21.78 19.33 1.89
CA SER A 153 -22.51 18.12 1.51
C SER A 153 -21.48 17.06 1.13
N THR A 154 -21.31 16.07 2.00
CA THR A 154 -20.42 14.94 1.80
C THR A 154 -20.95 14.14 0.62
N THR A 155 -20.48 14.45 -0.59
CA THR A 155 -20.25 13.40 -1.57
C THR A 155 -18.92 12.78 -1.20
N THR A 156 -19.01 11.77 -0.36
CA THR A 156 -18.05 10.67 -0.24
C THR A 156 -17.50 10.39 -1.63
N THR A 157 -16.18 10.42 -1.82
CA THR A 157 -15.59 9.66 -2.92
C THR A 157 -15.84 8.21 -2.57
N GLU A 158 -16.98 7.70 -3.00
CA GLU A 158 -17.25 6.28 -3.05
C GLU A 158 -16.04 5.65 -3.76
N ILE A 159 -15.40 4.70 -3.10
CA ILE A 159 -14.94 3.52 -3.84
C ILE A 159 -16.17 3.15 -4.64
N MET A 160 -16.17 3.33 -5.97
CA MET A 160 -17.31 2.91 -6.78
C MET A 160 -17.67 1.50 -6.29
N PRO A 161 -18.90 1.28 -5.78
CA PRO A 161 -19.26 -0.03 -5.27
C PRO A 161 -18.94 -1.00 -6.38
N ILE A 162 -18.13 -2.03 -6.09
CA ILE A 162 -17.82 -3.04 -7.10
C ILE A 162 -19.16 -3.52 -7.62
N GLU A 163 -19.47 -3.19 -8.87
CA GLU A 163 -20.77 -3.52 -9.44
C GLU A 163 -20.87 -5.04 -9.44
N PRO A 164 -21.99 -5.63 -9.00
CA PRO A 164 -22.10 -7.09 -8.93
C PRO A 164 -21.81 -7.79 -10.27
N SER A 165 -21.97 -7.09 -11.41
CA SER A 165 -21.59 -7.59 -12.74
C SER A 165 -20.09 -7.76 -12.95
N ASP A 166 -19.25 -7.03 -12.20
CA ASP A 166 -17.78 -7.04 -12.33
C ASP A 166 -17.13 -8.05 -11.39
N VAL A 167 -17.92 -8.67 -10.49
CA VAL A 167 -17.47 -9.70 -9.55
C VAL A 167 -17.55 -11.09 -10.19
N PHE A 168 -16.46 -11.84 -10.18
CA PHE A 168 -16.45 -13.28 -10.49
C PHE A 168 -15.90 -14.10 -9.33
N ILE A 169 -16.69 -15.06 -8.86
CA ILE A 169 -16.37 -15.90 -7.71
C ILE A 169 -16.00 -17.29 -8.21
N LEU A 170 -14.76 -17.73 -7.95
CA LEU A 170 -14.34 -19.10 -8.21
C LEU A 170 -14.91 -20.04 -7.14
N VAL A 171 -15.73 -20.98 -7.59
CA VAL A 171 -16.31 -22.02 -6.74
C VAL A 171 -15.63 -23.35 -7.06
N ILE A 172 -14.94 -23.92 -6.06
CA ILE A 172 -14.32 -25.25 -6.13
C ILE A 172 -15.14 -26.19 -5.24
N PRO A 173 -16.09 -26.96 -5.80
CA PRO A 173 -16.89 -27.89 -5.03
C PRO A 173 -16.09 -29.15 -4.68
N TYR A 174 -16.73 -30.09 -3.99
CA TYR A 174 -16.12 -31.36 -3.62
C TYR A 174 -15.55 -32.18 -4.79
N TYR A 175 -16.09 -31.98 -6.00
CA TYR A 175 -15.64 -32.59 -7.24
C TYR A 175 -15.01 -31.50 -8.09
N ILE A 176 -13.70 -31.54 -8.26
CA ILE A 176 -12.93 -30.46 -8.88
C ILE A 176 -13.34 -30.25 -10.35
N ASP A 177 -13.74 -31.30 -11.06
CA ASP A 177 -14.29 -31.23 -12.43
C ASP A 177 -15.61 -30.48 -12.54
N LYS A 178 -16.25 -30.13 -11.41
CA LYS A 178 -17.46 -29.32 -11.33
C LYS A 178 -17.18 -27.87 -10.91
N SER A 179 -15.92 -27.44 -10.91
CA SER A 179 -15.57 -26.05 -10.59
C SER A 179 -16.18 -25.08 -11.60
N TYR A 180 -16.50 -23.87 -11.15
CA TYR A 180 -17.10 -22.83 -11.99
C TYR A 180 -16.81 -21.43 -11.46
N LEU A 181 -16.90 -20.44 -12.34
CA LEU A 181 -16.94 -19.02 -12.03
C LEU A 181 -18.39 -18.57 -11.98
N GLN A 182 -18.76 -17.85 -10.93
CA GLN A 182 -20.09 -17.27 -10.72
C GLN A 182 -20.00 -15.75 -10.79
N SER A 183 -20.76 -15.10 -11.67
CA SER A 183 -20.86 -13.63 -11.63
C SER A 183 -21.68 -13.18 -10.41
N GLY A 184 -21.33 -12.05 -9.81
CA GLY A 184 -21.98 -11.51 -8.60
C GLY A 184 -23.41 -11.00 -8.83
N ASP A 185 -23.76 -10.67 -10.07
CA ASP A 185 -25.14 -10.34 -10.46
C ASP A 185 -25.99 -11.58 -10.81
N GLY A 186 -25.37 -12.76 -10.90
CA GLY A 186 -26.03 -13.99 -11.32
C GLY A 186 -26.26 -14.14 -12.83
N SER A 187 -25.84 -13.17 -13.65
CA SER A 187 -26.06 -13.20 -15.10
C SER A 187 -25.25 -14.27 -15.83
N SER A 188 -24.13 -14.71 -15.26
CA SER A 188 -23.21 -15.66 -15.85
C SER A 188 -22.74 -16.72 -14.86
N GLN A 189 -22.63 -17.95 -15.37
CA GLN A 189 -21.99 -19.06 -14.68
C GLN A 189 -21.19 -19.86 -15.71
N VAL A 190 -19.88 -19.93 -15.54
CA VAL A 190 -18.96 -20.50 -16.52
C VAL A 190 -18.17 -21.63 -15.88
N SER A 191 -18.09 -22.79 -16.53
CA SER A 191 -17.28 -23.90 -16.04
C SER A 191 -15.80 -23.51 -15.95
N ALA A 192 -15.15 -23.83 -14.84
CA ALA A 192 -13.72 -23.63 -14.62
C ALA A 192 -13.01 -24.98 -14.58
N THR A 193 -11.88 -25.09 -15.26
CA THR A 193 -11.07 -26.30 -15.24
C THR A 193 -9.95 -26.12 -14.23
N ILE A 194 -9.98 -26.90 -13.15
CA ILE A 194 -8.93 -26.93 -12.13
C ILE A 194 -8.25 -28.30 -12.19
N ASN A 195 -6.92 -28.29 -12.29
CA ASN A 195 -6.12 -29.51 -12.28
C ASN A 195 -5.76 -29.88 -10.84
N ALA A 196 -5.90 -31.15 -10.50
CA ALA A 196 -5.52 -31.68 -9.19
C ALA A 196 -5.14 -33.16 -9.29
N PRO A 197 -4.41 -33.71 -8.31
CA PRO A 197 -4.03 -35.12 -8.29
C PRO A 197 -5.21 -36.09 -8.38
N ASP A 198 -6.37 -35.71 -7.83
CA ASP A 198 -7.60 -36.48 -7.90
C ASP A 198 -8.85 -35.57 -7.89
N ASN A 199 -9.99 -36.10 -8.34
CA ASN A 199 -11.21 -35.29 -8.45
C ASN A 199 -11.83 -34.89 -7.10
N TYR A 200 -11.46 -35.57 -6.01
CA TYR A 200 -11.93 -35.31 -4.66
C TYR A 200 -10.91 -34.52 -3.83
N TYR A 201 -9.91 -33.90 -4.47
CA TYR A 201 -8.79 -33.29 -3.75
C TYR A 201 -9.24 -32.11 -2.85
N ALA A 202 -10.35 -31.43 -3.17
CA ALA A 202 -10.93 -30.39 -2.30
C ALA A 202 -11.89 -30.94 -1.22
N HIS A 203 -12.16 -32.24 -1.19
CA HIS A 203 -13.17 -32.83 -0.30
C HIS A 203 -12.77 -32.68 1.18
N ARG A 204 -13.58 -31.90 1.92
CA ARG A 204 -13.39 -31.57 3.35
C ARG A 204 -12.13 -30.77 3.68
N ALA A 205 -11.45 -30.22 2.68
CA ALA A 205 -10.36 -29.28 2.93
C ALA A 205 -10.92 -27.93 3.37
N ALA A 206 -10.23 -27.25 4.29
CA ALA A 206 -10.46 -25.83 4.55
C ALA A 206 -9.62 -24.98 3.59
N HIS A 207 -9.98 -23.71 3.42
CA HIS A 207 -9.25 -22.81 2.53
C HIS A 207 -9.01 -21.46 3.19
N ALA A 208 -7.91 -20.81 2.81
CA ALA A 208 -7.60 -19.44 3.17
C ALA A 208 -6.66 -18.84 2.10
N LEU A 209 -6.62 -17.51 2.04
CA LEU A 209 -5.61 -16.79 1.28
C LEU A 209 -4.37 -16.59 2.16
N VAL A 210 -3.19 -16.90 1.61
CA VAL A 210 -1.88 -16.63 2.22
C VAL A 210 -1.00 -15.99 1.17
N ASN A 211 -0.50 -14.79 1.44
CA ASN A 211 0.26 -13.94 0.52
C ASN A 211 -0.44 -13.79 -0.85
N GLY A 212 -1.74 -13.52 -0.82
CA GLY A 212 -2.57 -13.34 -2.02
C GLY A 212 -2.89 -14.62 -2.80
N LYS A 213 -2.41 -15.80 -2.35
CA LYS A 213 -2.64 -17.08 -3.03
C LYS A 213 -3.63 -17.97 -2.27
N LEU A 214 -4.51 -18.64 -3.02
CA LEU A 214 -5.46 -19.60 -2.46
C LEU A 214 -4.74 -20.88 -2.05
N HIS A 215 -4.86 -21.22 -0.77
CA HIS A 215 -4.39 -22.47 -0.21
C HIS A 215 -5.56 -23.29 0.28
N ILE A 216 -5.44 -24.61 0.14
CA ILE A 216 -6.30 -25.59 0.78
C ILE A 216 -5.50 -26.41 1.79
N PHE A 217 -6.11 -26.68 2.94
CA PHE A 217 -5.49 -27.31 4.09
C PHE A 217 -6.23 -28.60 4.43
N GLY A 218 -5.47 -29.67 4.66
CA GLY A 218 -5.99 -30.98 5.03
C GLY A 218 -7.02 -31.54 4.05
N GLY A 219 -8.02 -32.24 4.59
CA GLY A 219 -9.08 -32.89 3.84
C GLY A 219 -8.98 -34.41 3.78
N TYR A 220 -9.85 -35.02 2.97
CA TYR A 220 -10.01 -36.48 2.94
C TYR A 220 -8.88 -37.21 2.20
N SER A 221 -8.32 -36.61 1.14
CA SER A 221 -7.25 -37.23 0.35
C SER A 221 -5.96 -37.34 1.16
N ASP A 222 -5.66 -36.33 1.96
CA ASP A 222 -4.58 -36.29 2.93
C ASP A 222 -4.94 -35.28 4.01
N SER A 223 -4.93 -35.71 5.27
CA SER A 223 -5.33 -34.89 6.41
C SER A 223 -4.31 -33.82 6.82
N LYS A 224 -3.07 -33.91 6.34
CA LYS A 224 -1.97 -32.99 6.69
C LYS A 224 -1.47 -32.17 5.51
N LYS A 225 -2.01 -32.39 4.30
CA LYS A 225 -1.54 -31.65 3.13
C LYS A 225 -1.79 -30.16 3.26
N ILE A 226 -0.93 -29.41 2.60
CA ILE A 226 -1.13 -28.01 2.26
C ILE A 226 -0.95 -27.95 0.74
N ALA A 227 -1.95 -27.45 0.02
CA ALA A 227 -1.85 -27.30 -1.42
C ALA A 227 -2.22 -25.88 -1.83
N ARG A 228 -1.45 -25.33 -2.77
CA ARG A 228 -1.62 -23.98 -3.29
C ARG A 228 -2.16 -24.05 -4.71
N LEU A 229 -3.10 -23.16 -5.03
CA LEU A 229 -3.58 -23.02 -6.40
C LEU A 229 -2.62 -22.09 -7.17
N ASP A 230 -1.85 -22.64 -8.11
CA ASP A 230 -1.06 -21.88 -9.08
C ASP A 230 -1.47 -22.28 -10.49
N ASP A 231 -1.70 -21.31 -11.38
CA ASP A 231 -2.03 -21.54 -12.79
C ASP A 231 -3.14 -22.60 -13.00
N CYS A 232 -4.24 -22.43 -12.25
CA CYS A 232 -5.38 -23.37 -12.23
C CYS A 232 -5.03 -24.81 -11.82
N THR A 233 -3.91 -25.03 -11.12
CA THR A 233 -3.44 -26.33 -10.67
C THR A 233 -3.19 -26.33 -9.15
N LEU A 234 -3.75 -27.31 -8.44
CA LEU A 234 -3.51 -27.49 -7.01
C LEU A 234 -2.20 -28.25 -6.81
N ASN A 235 -1.16 -27.51 -6.44
CA ASN A 235 0.17 -28.02 -6.16
C ASN A 235 0.33 -28.30 -4.67
N GLU A 236 0.62 -29.54 -4.31
CA GLU A 236 0.92 -29.90 -2.92
C GLU A 236 2.29 -29.38 -2.52
N LEU A 237 2.36 -28.71 -1.37
CA LEU A 237 3.60 -28.22 -0.80
C LEU A 237 4.30 -29.32 0.02
N THR A 238 5.62 -29.18 0.19
CA THR A 238 6.43 -30.07 1.02
C THR A 238 6.10 -29.93 2.51
N VAL A 239 5.83 -28.69 2.95
CA VAL A 239 5.32 -28.37 4.29
C VAL A 239 3.95 -28.99 4.53
N ARG A 240 3.77 -29.52 5.73
CA ARG A 240 2.55 -30.21 6.16
C ARG A 240 2.05 -29.63 7.47
N LEU A 241 0.76 -29.82 7.73
CA LEU A 241 0.16 -29.52 9.03
C LEU A 241 0.76 -30.43 10.11
N ASN A 242 1.01 -29.92 11.31
CA ASN A 242 1.53 -30.74 12.40
C ASN A 242 0.46 -31.73 12.86
N GLU A 243 -0.81 -31.34 12.85
CA GLU A 243 -1.94 -32.18 13.24
C GLU A 243 -2.84 -32.63 12.07
N GLU A 244 -3.54 -33.75 12.26
CA GLU A 244 -4.42 -34.32 11.22
C GLU A 244 -5.75 -33.57 11.08
N ARG A 245 -5.92 -32.82 10.00
CA ARG A 245 -7.13 -32.07 9.66
C ARG A 245 -7.93 -32.78 8.55
N GLY A 246 -8.45 -33.97 8.82
CA GLY A 246 -9.22 -34.76 7.83
C GLY A 246 -10.65 -34.25 7.54
N GLY A 247 -11.13 -33.28 8.31
CA GLY A 247 -12.45 -32.65 8.16
C GLY A 247 -12.94 -31.99 9.45
N SER A 248 -14.04 -31.25 9.35
CA SER A 248 -14.64 -30.45 10.44
C SER A 248 -13.71 -29.39 11.06
N HIS A 249 -12.69 -28.99 10.31
CA HIS A 249 -11.74 -27.94 10.65
C HIS A 249 -12.05 -26.68 9.83
N ALA A 250 -11.46 -25.56 10.23
CA ALA A 250 -11.61 -24.28 9.54
C ALA A 250 -10.24 -23.64 9.32
N ALA A 251 -10.15 -22.82 8.27
CA ALA A 251 -8.98 -22.00 7.99
C ALA A 251 -9.45 -20.56 7.80
N LEU A 252 -8.65 -19.60 8.26
CA LEU A 252 -8.93 -18.17 8.20
C LEU A 252 -7.66 -17.42 7.85
N SER A 253 -7.73 -16.52 6.88
CA SER A 253 -6.66 -15.55 6.61
C SER A 253 -6.55 -14.57 7.78
N ILE A 254 -5.35 -14.45 8.35
CA ILE A 254 -5.03 -13.54 9.46
C ILE A 254 -3.86 -12.64 9.06
N GLU A 255 -3.61 -11.58 9.84
CA GLU A 255 -2.52 -10.63 9.59
C GLU A 255 -2.57 -10.08 8.14
N ASN A 256 -3.75 -9.61 7.72
CA ASN A 256 -4.01 -9.11 6.36
C ASN A 256 -3.67 -10.11 5.24
N GLY A 257 -3.85 -11.41 5.52
CA GLY A 257 -3.58 -12.48 4.57
C GLY A 257 -2.12 -12.87 4.45
N LYS A 258 -1.23 -12.39 5.34
CA LYS A 258 0.16 -12.89 5.42
C LYS A 258 0.24 -14.32 5.95
N LYS A 259 -0.72 -14.72 6.80
CA LYS A 259 -0.77 -16.06 7.41
C LYS A 259 -2.18 -16.64 7.37
N ALA A 260 -2.29 -17.94 7.56
CA ALA A 260 -3.55 -18.63 7.80
C ALA A 260 -3.55 -19.24 9.20
N LEU A 261 -4.66 -19.07 9.92
CA LEU A 261 -4.98 -19.81 11.13
C LEU A 261 -5.81 -21.03 10.75
N ILE A 262 -5.31 -22.23 11.07
CA ILE A 262 -5.99 -23.51 10.84
C ILE A 262 -6.33 -24.11 12.20
N CYS A 263 -7.62 -24.26 12.48
CA CYS A 263 -8.10 -24.72 13.77
C CYS A 263 -9.06 -25.89 13.67
N PHE A 264 -9.13 -26.63 14.78
CA PHE A 264 -10.12 -27.67 15.08
C PHE A 264 -9.98 -28.91 14.22
N GLY A 265 -10.63 -29.99 14.64
CA GLY A 265 -10.52 -31.26 13.95
C GLY A 265 -11.55 -32.25 14.45
N THR A 266 -11.45 -33.49 13.97
CA THR A 266 -12.44 -34.53 14.24
C THR A 266 -12.10 -35.33 15.51
N SER A 267 -10.82 -35.51 15.85
CA SER A 267 -10.37 -36.33 16.97
C SER A 267 -10.44 -35.56 18.29
N SER A 268 -10.50 -36.26 19.43
CA SER A 268 -10.51 -35.61 20.75
C SER A 268 -9.32 -34.68 20.96
N ASP A 269 -8.19 -35.05 20.39
CA ASP A 269 -6.89 -34.45 20.69
C ASP A 269 -6.66 -33.16 19.90
N ASN A 270 -7.38 -32.98 18.78
CA ASN A 270 -7.22 -31.81 17.90
C ASN A 270 -8.47 -30.91 17.74
N ARG A 271 -9.52 -31.17 18.54
CA ARG A 271 -10.75 -30.35 18.52
C ARG A 271 -10.59 -28.93 19.02
N LYS A 272 -9.49 -28.66 19.73
CA LYS A 272 -9.17 -27.35 20.32
C LYS A 272 -7.90 -26.73 19.73
N SER A 273 -7.04 -27.56 19.15
CA SER A 273 -5.74 -27.14 18.66
C SER A 273 -5.89 -26.25 17.43
N CYS A 274 -4.93 -25.35 17.31
CA CYS A 274 -4.78 -24.42 16.21
C CYS A 274 -3.33 -24.37 15.78
N GLU A 275 -3.12 -24.06 14.52
CA GLU A 275 -1.82 -23.93 13.91
C GLU A 275 -1.82 -22.74 12.96
N ILE A 276 -0.69 -22.09 12.81
CA ILE A 276 -0.50 -20.95 11.92
C ILE A 276 0.42 -21.40 10.79
N PHE A 277 -0.02 -21.15 9.56
CA PHE A 277 0.76 -21.33 8.34
C PHE A 277 1.08 -19.96 7.75
N ASP A 278 2.36 -19.64 7.58
CA ASP A 278 2.85 -18.34 7.09
C ASP A 278 3.17 -18.31 5.58
N GLY A 279 3.00 -19.44 4.89
CA GLY A 279 3.38 -19.62 3.49
C GLY A 279 4.53 -20.60 3.30
N SER A 280 5.34 -20.85 4.33
CA SER A 280 6.49 -21.75 4.27
C SER A 280 6.52 -22.76 5.42
N THR A 281 6.09 -22.38 6.62
CA THR A 281 6.13 -23.20 7.84
C THR A 281 4.75 -23.32 8.49
N THR A 282 4.56 -24.37 9.29
CA THR A 282 3.37 -24.53 10.13
C THR A 282 3.78 -24.63 11.60
N VAL A 283 3.29 -23.73 12.45
CA VAL A 283 3.56 -23.71 13.90
C VAL A 283 2.29 -23.87 14.71
N SER A 284 2.33 -24.62 15.81
CA SER A 284 1.19 -24.71 16.74
C SER A 284 1.01 -23.40 17.50
N THR A 285 -0.25 -23.04 17.77
CA THR A 285 -0.60 -21.87 18.59
C THR A 285 -1.56 -22.26 19.71
N PHE A 286 -2.08 -21.28 20.45
CA PHE A 286 -2.99 -21.48 21.57
C PHE A 286 -4.18 -22.36 21.21
N ALA A 287 -4.44 -23.35 22.06
CA ALA A 287 -5.66 -24.14 21.99
C ALA A 287 -6.84 -23.33 22.55
N SER A 288 -8.01 -23.49 21.94
CA SER A 288 -9.27 -22.91 22.42
C SER A 288 -9.71 -23.50 23.76
N ASP A 289 -10.41 -22.72 24.59
CA ASP A 289 -10.91 -23.24 25.87
C ASP A 289 -12.08 -24.21 25.63
N TRP A 290 -12.85 -24.00 24.56
CA TRP A 290 -13.95 -24.84 24.12
C TRP A 290 -13.67 -25.51 22.78
N THR A 291 -14.36 -26.62 22.52
CA THR A 291 -14.23 -27.30 21.22
C THR A 291 -15.06 -26.57 20.19
N HIS A 292 -14.57 -26.43 18.95
CA HIS A 292 -15.32 -25.76 17.87
C HIS A 292 -15.39 -26.60 16.59
N ARG A 293 -15.66 -27.90 16.73
CA ARG A 293 -15.82 -28.79 15.58
C ARG A 293 -17.00 -28.34 14.71
N ASP A 294 -16.74 -28.06 13.43
CA ASP A 294 -17.71 -27.44 12.51
C ASP A 294 -18.27 -26.08 13.03
N GLY A 295 -17.51 -25.36 13.87
CA GLY A 295 -17.88 -24.04 14.41
C GLY A 295 -17.41 -22.85 13.56
N GLY A 296 -16.65 -23.11 12.50
CA GLY A 296 -16.11 -22.07 11.60
C GLY A 296 -15.05 -21.17 12.25
N LEU A 297 -14.45 -20.31 11.43
CA LEU A 297 -13.59 -19.21 11.87
C LEU A 297 -14.03 -17.94 11.13
N GLY A 298 -14.03 -16.81 11.82
CA GLY A 298 -14.26 -15.47 11.26
C GLY A 298 -13.49 -14.42 12.04
N LEU A 299 -13.63 -13.14 11.69
CA LEU A 299 -13.05 -12.04 12.47
C LEU A 299 -14.16 -11.27 13.18
N TYR A 300 -13.94 -10.98 14.47
CA TYR A 300 -14.73 -10.03 15.26
C TYR A 300 -13.74 -9.06 15.92
N LYS A 301 -13.94 -7.75 15.76
CA LYS A 301 -12.96 -6.74 16.17
C LYS A 301 -11.53 -7.05 15.69
N ASN A 302 -11.43 -7.48 14.43
CA ASN A 302 -10.19 -7.92 13.77
C ASN A 302 -9.44 -9.07 14.45
N GLN A 303 -10.11 -9.82 15.34
CA GLN A 303 -9.53 -10.99 16.02
C GLN A 303 -10.20 -12.30 15.55
N PRO A 304 -9.43 -13.39 15.36
CA PRO A 304 -9.97 -14.68 14.97
C PRO A 304 -10.97 -15.19 16.01
N SER A 305 -12.19 -15.50 15.59
CA SER A 305 -13.28 -15.89 16.46
C SER A 305 -13.98 -17.15 15.96
N SER A 306 -14.52 -17.94 16.89
CA SER A 306 -15.29 -19.15 16.58
C SER A 306 -16.55 -19.25 17.44
N VAL A 307 -17.57 -19.94 16.94
CA VAL A 307 -18.89 -20.03 17.59
C VAL A 307 -19.44 -21.44 17.49
N GLY A 308 -19.80 -22.01 18.63
CA GLY A 308 -20.53 -23.26 18.74
C GLY A 308 -19.75 -24.50 18.32
N CYS A 309 -20.39 -25.67 18.40
CA CYS A 309 -19.76 -26.96 18.15
C CYS A 309 -20.79 -28.01 17.76
N TYR A 310 -20.50 -28.79 16.71
CA TYR A 310 -21.34 -29.90 16.27
C TYR A 310 -21.39 -31.04 17.29
N TYR A 311 -20.27 -31.32 17.97
CA TYR A 311 -20.17 -32.52 18.81
C TYR A 311 -20.65 -32.29 20.24
N GLU A 312 -20.25 -31.17 20.85
CA GLU A 312 -20.65 -30.82 22.23
C GLU A 312 -21.94 -29.98 22.27
N GLU A 313 -22.46 -29.56 21.12
CA GLU A 313 -23.77 -28.91 20.96
C GLU A 313 -23.97 -27.71 21.91
N HIS A 314 -22.95 -26.87 22.07
CA HIS A 314 -22.97 -25.71 22.97
C HIS A 314 -23.09 -24.36 22.25
N GLN A 315 -23.34 -23.31 23.03
CA GLN A 315 -23.52 -21.92 22.58
C GLN A 315 -22.23 -21.08 22.61
N LYS A 316 -21.12 -21.66 23.09
CA LYS A 316 -19.89 -20.92 23.38
C LYS A 316 -19.33 -20.23 22.15
N ALA A 317 -18.89 -19.00 22.34
CA ALA A 317 -18.13 -18.22 21.38
C ALA A 317 -16.82 -17.78 22.02
N GLU A 318 -15.76 -17.74 21.24
CA GLU A 318 -14.43 -17.34 21.72
C GLU A 318 -13.69 -16.53 20.65
N THR A 319 -12.76 -15.67 21.10
CA THR A 319 -11.86 -14.89 20.26
C THR A 319 -10.41 -15.13 20.66
N LEU A 320 -9.51 -15.24 19.69
CA LEU A 320 -8.08 -15.44 19.89
C LEU A 320 -7.37 -14.09 20.01
N SER A 321 -6.66 -13.90 21.12
CA SER A 321 -5.81 -12.75 21.41
C SER A 321 -4.34 -13.17 21.57
N ALA A 322 -3.45 -12.19 21.77
CA ALA A 322 -2.03 -12.45 22.05
C ALA A 322 -1.80 -13.31 23.30
N SER A 323 -2.71 -13.31 24.28
CA SER A 323 -2.62 -14.11 25.50
C SER A 323 -3.37 -15.45 25.41
N GLY A 324 -3.92 -15.80 24.26
CA GLY A 324 -4.74 -16.99 24.05
C GLY A 324 -6.22 -16.68 23.80
N TRP A 325 -7.05 -17.72 23.90
CA TRP A 325 -8.48 -17.62 23.64
C TRP A 325 -9.22 -16.99 24.82
N ASN A 326 -10.13 -16.07 24.51
CA ASN A 326 -10.99 -15.38 25.47
C ASN A 326 -12.45 -15.65 25.13
N SER A 327 -13.29 -15.80 26.16
CA SER A 327 -14.73 -16.00 25.98
C SER A 327 -15.40 -14.75 25.41
N LEU A 328 -16.23 -14.97 24.40
CA LEU A 328 -17.23 -14.03 23.91
C LEU A 328 -18.62 -14.38 24.51
N PRO A 329 -19.62 -13.50 24.36
CA PRO A 329 -21.00 -13.81 24.73
C PRO A 329 -21.54 -15.05 24.01
N ASP A 330 -22.20 -15.93 24.75
CA ASP A 330 -22.83 -17.14 24.24
C ASP A 330 -23.86 -16.79 23.14
N HIS A 331 -23.82 -17.53 22.03
CA HIS A 331 -24.80 -17.39 20.96
C HIS A 331 -26.19 -17.87 21.44
N PRO A 332 -27.31 -17.22 21.05
CA PRO A 332 -28.64 -17.59 21.54
C PRO A 332 -29.07 -19.05 21.25
N LYS A 333 -28.49 -19.66 20.22
CA LYS A 333 -28.74 -21.05 19.78
C LYS A 333 -27.50 -21.91 19.93
N ARG A 334 -27.70 -23.21 20.22
CA ARG A 334 -26.64 -24.23 20.20
C ARG A 334 -26.31 -24.57 18.75
N ILE A 335 -25.47 -23.73 18.13
CA ILE A 335 -25.33 -23.68 16.68
C ILE A 335 -24.03 -24.29 16.20
N SER A 336 -24.03 -24.89 15.01
CA SER A 336 -22.82 -25.34 14.30
C SER A 336 -23.09 -25.38 12.80
N GLU A 337 -22.08 -25.75 12.01
CA GLU A 337 -22.18 -25.88 10.56
C GLU A 337 -22.66 -24.59 9.87
N HIS A 338 -22.32 -23.44 10.44
CA HIS A 338 -22.64 -22.11 9.92
C HIS A 338 -21.42 -21.49 9.20
N SER A 339 -21.62 -20.34 8.56
CA SER A 339 -20.52 -19.51 8.06
C SER A 339 -20.36 -18.26 8.92
N LEU A 340 -19.10 -17.89 9.20
CA LEU A 340 -18.75 -16.64 9.86
C LEU A 340 -18.16 -15.67 8.84
N VAL A 341 -18.60 -14.41 8.86
CA VAL A 341 -18.13 -13.37 7.95
C VAL A 341 -17.87 -12.09 8.72
N ALA A 342 -16.72 -11.48 8.50
CA ALA A 342 -16.35 -10.20 9.10
C ALA A 342 -16.95 -9.03 8.31
N LEU A 343 -17.28 -7.97 9.05
CA LEU A 343 -17.77 -6.70 8.52
C LEU A 343 -16.77 -5.57 8.85
N GLU A 344 -16.78 -4.49 8.07
CA GLU A 344 -15.85 -3.36 8.20
C GLU A 344 -16.03 -2.61 9.52
N ASN A 345 -17.25 -2.57 10.06
CA ASN A 345 -17.57 -1.94 11.35
C ASN A 345 -17.20 -2.79 12.57
N GLU A 346 -16.23 -3.70 12.42
CA GLU A 346 -15.73 -4.62 13.44
C GLU A 346 -16.73 -5.67 13.95
N SER A 347 -17.93 -5.76 13.35
CA SER A 347 -18.91 -6.78 13.69
C SER A 347 -18.69 -8.09 12.93
N MET A 348 -19.30 -9.17 13.43
CA MET A 348 -19.23 -10.49 12.80
C MET A 348 -20.62 -11.03 12.53
N LEU A 349 -20.83 -11.58 11.34
CA LEU A 349 -22.06 -12.28 10.97
C LEU A 349 -21.92 -13.78 11.16
N LEU A 350 -23.00 -14.41 11.59
CA LEU A 350 -23.22 -15.85 11.56
C LEU A 350 -24.40 -16.14 10.63
N ILE A 351 -24.16 -16.90 9.57
CA ILE A 351 -25.12 -17.15 8.50
C ILE A 351 -25.45 -18.64 8.43
N GLY A 352 -26.74 -18.96 8.56
CA GLY A 352 -27.26 -20.34 8.47
C GLY A 352 -26.83 -21.25 9.62
N GLY A 353 -26.77 -22.55 9.36
CA GLY A 353 -26.29 -23.58 10.31
C GLY A 353 -27.38 -24.50 10.85
N ARG A 354 -27.01 -25.32 11.84
CA ARG A 354 -27.91 -26.25 12.56
C ARG A 354 -28.07 -25.85 14.01
N ASP A 355 -29.32 -25.81 14.47
CA ASP A 355 -29.68 -25.55 15.87
C ASP A 355 -29.93 -26.86 16.62
N TRP A 356 -28.94 -27.27 17.42
CA TRP A 356 -29.01 -28.48 18.26
C TRP A 356 -29.93 -28.31 19.47
N GLY A 357 -30.32 -27.07 19.82
CA GLY A 357 -31.40 -26.84 20.77
C GLY A 357 -32.78 -27.25 20.23
N ASN A 358 -32.88 -27.50 18.92
CA ASN A 358 -34.10 -27.84 18.20
C ASN A 358 -33.86 -29.01 17.23
N ASP A 359 -33.33 -30.12 17.73
CA ASP A 359 -33.10 -31.38 16.99
C ASP A 359 -32.30 -31.21 15.68
N GLY A 360 -31.37 -30.26 15.63
CA GLY A 360 -30.52 -29.99 14.47
C GLY A 360 -31.26 -29.28 13.32
N ALA A 361 -32.32 -28.53 13.62
CA ALA A 361 -33.09 -27.79 12.65
C ALA A 361 -32.21 -26.81 11.85
N TYR A 362 -32.36 -26.80 10.53
CA TYR A 362 -31.63 -25.90 9.64
C TYR A 362 -32.07 -24.46 9.88
N GLN A 363 -31.13 -23.52 9.86
CA GLN A 363 -31.38 -22.13 10.15
C GLN A 363 -31.35 -21.30 8.86
N SER A 364 -32.32 -20.41 8.72
CA SER A 364 -32.25 -19.29 7.76
C SER A 364 -31.72 -18.02 8.42
N ALA A 365 -31.78 -17.91 9.75
CA ALA A 365 -31.44 -16.68 10.46
C ALA A 365 -30.00 -16.20 10.18
N ILE A 366 -29.87 -14.89 9.97
CA ILE A 366 -28.61 -14.16 9.88
C ILE A 366 -28.45 -13.39 11.19
N TRP A 367 -27.42 -13.76 11.95
CA TRP A 367 -27.10 -13.15 13.24
C TRP A 367 -25.89 -12.24 13.12
N ARG A 368 -25.89 -11.12 13.85
CA ARG A 368 -24.78 -10.18 13.97
C ARG A 368 -24.33 -10.10 15.42
N LEU A 369 -23.04 -10.31 15.66
CA LEU A 369 -22.36 -9.97 16.90
C LEU A 369 -21.77 -8.57 16.76
N LYS A 370 -22.31 -7.60 17.49
CA LYS A 370 -21.84 -6.22 17.54
C LYS A 370 -21.92 -5.71 18.97
N ASP A 371 -20.88 -5.02 19.43
CA ASP A 371 -20.79 -4.50 20.80
C ASP A 371 -21.10 -5.57 21.86
N GLU A 372 -20.58 -6.78 21.67
CA GLU A 372 -20.81 -7.94 22.55
C GLU A 372 -22.29 -8.36 22.67
N ASN A 373 -23.11 -8.04 21.66
CA ASN A 373 -24.52 -8.42 21.62
C ASN A 373 -24.85 -9.15 20.32
N TRP A 374 -25.49 -10.31 20.46
CA TRP A 374 -26.04 -11.08 19.35
C TRP A 374 -27.44 -10.58 18.98
N ASN A 375 -27.61 -10.17 17.72
CA ASN A 375 -28.88 -9.71 17.18
C ASN A 375 -29.20 -10.43 15.87
N GLN A 376 -30.43 -10.92 15.70
CA GLN A 376 -30.88 -11.42 14.40
C GLN A 376 -31.22 -10.21 13.51
N ILE A 377 -30.54 -10.09 12.37
CA ILE A 377 -30.69 -8.93 11.45
C ILE A 377 -31.44 -9.29 10.17
N GLY A 378 -31.64 -10.58 9.89
CA GLY A 378 -32.37 -11.02 8.70
C GLY A 378 -32.49 -12.54 8.62
N GLU A 379 -32.93 -13.02 7.46
CA GLU A 379 -33.03 -14.44 7.13
C GLU A 379 -32.61 -14.68 5.67
N LEU A 380 -31.91 -15.79 5.43
CA LEU A 380 -31.77 -16.41 4.12
C LEU A 380 -33.14 -16.78 3.56
N LEU A 381 -33.24 -16.81 2.23
CA LEU A 381 -34.47 -17.19 1.52
C LEU A 381 -34.84 -18.66 1.77
N GLN A 382 -33.85 -19.50 2.07
CA GLN A 382 -34.07 -20.87 2.50
C GLN A 382 -33.13 -21.25 3.65
N ALA A 383 -33.66 -21.99 4.63
CA ALA A 383 -32.84 -22.53 5.71
C ALA A 383 -31.78 -23.50 5.17
N ASP A 384 -30.53 -23.32 5.60
CA ASP A 384 -29.39 -24.07 5.09
C ASP A 384 -28.30 -24.24 6.16
N TYR A 385 -27.33 -25.12 5.90
CA TYR A 385 -26.20 -25.43 6.78
C TYR A 385 -25.01 -25.90 5.93
N ARG A 386 -23.77 -25.77 6.41
CA ARG A 386 -22.52 -26.02 5.64
C ARG A 386 -22.40 -25.18 4.37
N GLY A 387 -23.07 -24.02 4.33
CA GLY A 387 -22.84 -23.06 3.27
C GLY A 387 -21.44 -22.47 3.35
N SER A 388 -21.01 -21.86 2.26
CA SER A 388 -19.80 -21.03 2.21
C SER A 388 -20.20 -19.60 1.91
N ALA A 389 -19.59 -18.65 2.61
CA ALA A 389 -19.86 -17.24 2.45
C ALA A 389 -18.56 -16.50 2.13
N ILE A 390 -18.65 -15.49 1.27
CA ILE A 390 -17.54 -14.59 0.96
C ILE A 390 -18.05 -13.15 0.95
N ASN A 391 -17.28 -12.25 1.56
CA ASN A 391 -17.54 -10.82 1.56
C ASN A 391 -16.77 -10.17 0.41
N ILE A 392 -17.45 -9.44 -0.47
CA ILE A 392 -16.86 -8.70 -1.60
C ILE A 392 -17.56 -7.35 -1.71
N GLY A 393 -16.83 -6.28 -1.43
CA GLY A 393 -17.39 -4.93 -1.38
C GLY A 393 -18.51 -4.84 -0.34
N ARG A 394 -19.68 -4.30 -0.73
CA ARG A 394 -20.86 -4.17 0.13
C ARG A 394 -21.84 -5.34 0.03
N SER A 395 -21.37 -6.50 -0.45
CA SER A 395 -22.20 -7.68 -0.68
C SER A 395 -21.56 -8.94 -0.12
N ILE A 396 -22.39 -9.76 0.52
CA ILE A 396 -22.00 -11.10 0.96
C ILE A 396 -22.68 -12.12 0.06
N TYR A 397 -21.89 -13.04 -0.49
CA TYR A 397 -22.35 -14.11 -1.36
C TYR A 397 -22.38 -15.42 -0.58
N TYR A 398 -23.56 -15.99 -0.41
CA TYR A 398 -23.79 -17.23 0.31
C TYR A 398 -24.14 -18.37 -0.65
N PHE A 399 -23.34 -19.42 -0.60
CA PHE A 399 -23.46 -20.62 -1.42
C PHE A 399 -24.05 -21.75 -0.58
N GLY A 400 -25.35 -21.99 -0.73
CA GLY A 400 -26.11 -22.93 0.09
C GLY A 400 -25.89 -24.41 -0.25
N TYR A 401 -25.63 -25.24 0.76
CA TYR A 401 -25.35 -26.67 0.59
C TYR A 401 -26.62 -27.49 0.29
N VAL A 402 -27.68 -27.30 1.07
CA VAL A 402 -28.96 -28.03 0.93
C VAL A 402 -29.86 -27.34 -0.08
N SER A 403 -29.99 -26.02 0.02
CA SER A 403 -30.84 -25.22 -0.87
C SER A 403 -30.34 -25.25 -2.30
N LYS A 404 -29.02 -25.44 -2.49
CA LYS A 404 -28.28 -25.17 -3.72
C LYS A 404 -28.43 -23.73 -4.22
N ALA A 405 -29.08 -22.85 -3.46
CA ALA A 405 -29.26 -21.46 -3.84
C ALA A 405 -27.92 -20.72 -3.67
N ILE A 406 -27.68 -19.79 -4.59
CA ILE A 406 -26.66 -18.77 -4.44
C ILE A 406 -27.42 -17.50 -4.10
N GLU A 407 -27.22 -17.01 -2.89
CA GLU A 407 -27.91 -15.86 -2.35
C GLU A 407 -26.92 -14.71 -2.14
N ARG A 408 -27.31 -13.49 -2.52
CA ARG A 408 -26.55 -12.26 -2.31
C ARG A 408 -27.25 -11.42 -1.26
N LEU A 409 -26.51 -11.06 -0.22
CA LEU A 409 -26.93 -10.20 0.86
C LEU A 409 -26.31 -8.83 0.61
N ASP A 410 -27.13 -7.80 0.42
CA ASP A 410 -26.68 -6.44 0.13
C ASP A 410 -26.74 -5.58 1.39
N PHE A 411 -25.67 -4.85 1.67
CA PHE A 411 -25.55 -3.95 2.83
C PHE A 411 -25.46 -2.49 2.38
N ASN A 412 -25.94 -1.57 3.21
CA ASN A 412 -25.72 -0.13 3.01
C ASN A 412 -24.38 0.31 3.64
N GLU A 413 -24.07 1.61 3.56
CA GLU A 413 -22.82 2.18 4.11
C GLU A 413 -22.68 2.03 5.63
N ALA A 414 -23.80 1.90 6.35
CA ALA A 414 -23.81 1.66 7.79
C ALA A 414 -23.70 0.15 8.13
N GLU A 415 -23.48 -0.70 7.13
CA GLU A 415 -23.49 -2.16 7.21
C GLU A 415 -24.78 -2.72 7.82
N GLU A 416 -25.90 -2.10 7.46
CA GLU A 416 -27.24 -2.61 7.72
C GLU A 416 -27.73 -3.40 6.50
N LEU A 417 -28.20 -4.63 6.75
CA LEU A 417 -28.72 -5.54 5.73
C LEU A 417 -29.93 -4.90 5.03
N GLN A 418 -29.83 -4.69 3.72
CA GLN A 418 -30.88 -4.09 2.89
C GLN A 418 -31.75 -5.15 2.22
N SER A 419 -31.13 -6.14 1.60
CA SER A 419 -31.83 -7.18 0.85
C SER A 419 -31.09 -8.50 0.87
N VAL A 420 -31.87 -9.58 0.72
CA VAL A 420 -31.37 -10.93 0.43
C VAL A 420 -32.02 -11.36 -0.89
N SER A 421 -31.21 -11.60 -1.91
CA SER A 421 -31.66 -11.94 -3.25
C SER A 421 -31.07 -13.26 -3.73
N LYS A 422 -31.84 -14.05 -4.47
CA LYS A 422 -31.33 -15.26 -5.10
C LYS A 422 -30.77 -14.91 -6.48
N ILE A 423 -29.47 -15.11 -6.67
CA ILE A 423 -28.77 -14.79 -7.92
C ILE A 423 -28.51 -16.03 -8.79
N GLY A 424 -28.60 -17.23 -8.22
CA GLY A 424 -28.37 -18.45 -9.00
C GLY A 424 -28.63 -19.74 -8.23
N ASN A 425 -28.26 -20.85 -8.85
CA ASN A 425 -28.15 -22.14 -8.19
C ASN A 425 -26.79 -22.76 -8.49
N GLN A 426 -26.27 -23.52 -7.54
CA GLN A 426 -25.09 -24.34 -7.76
C GLN A 426 -25.42 -25.48 -8.75
N PRO A 427 -24.55 -25.78 -9.73
CA PRO A 427 -24.73 -26.89 -10.65
C PRO A 427 -24.72 -28.22 -9.87
N GLY A 428 -25.79 -29.00 -10.00
CA GLY A 428 -26.07 -30.12 -9.11
C GLY A 428 -25.13 -31.31 -9.28
N SER A 429 -24.70 -31.89 -8.15
CA SER A 429 -24.59 -33.35 -8.00
C SER A 429 -25.80 -33.86 -7.21
N THR A 430 -26.33 -35.00 -7.64
CA THR A 430 -27.57 -35.63 -7.14
C THR A 430 -27.56 -35.90 -5.63
N PRO A 431 -28.74 -35.89 -4.98
CA PRO A 431 -28.88 -36.14 -3.54
C PRO A 431 -28.55 -37.59 -3.19
N TYR A 432 -27.73 -37.83 -2.16
CA TYR A 432 -27.76 -39.14 -1.51
C TYR A 432 -29.17 -39.35 -0.94
N PRO A 433 -29.82 -40.50 -1.22
CA PRO A 433 -31.12 -40.81 -0.67
C PRO A 433 -31.00 -41.04 0.84
N LYS A 434 -32.10 -40.75 1.53
CA LYS A 434 -32.33 -41.00 2.95
C LYS A 434 -31.85 -42.40 3.40
N GLY A 435 -31.06 -42.42 4.47
CA GLY A 435 -31.00 -43.52 5.45
C GLY A 435 -29.94 -44.60 5.23
N ALA A 436 -28.96 -44.69 6.13
CA ALA A 436 -28.54 -45.91 6.84
C ALA A 436 -27.28 -45.65 7.69
N PHE A 437 -27.42 -45.81 9.00
CA PHE A 437 -26.34 -46.21 9.91
C PHE A 437 -25.75 -47.56 9.47
N PHE A 438 -24.43 -47.76 9.59
CA PHE A 438 -23.69 -48.98 9.99
C PHE A 438 -22.18 -48.60 9.92
N GLY A 439 -21.28 -48.84 10.87
CA GLY A 439 -21.20 -49.93 11.82
C GLY A 439 -20.19 -50.98 11.34
N GLY A 440 -18.90 -50.80 11.64
CA GLY A 440 -17.95 -51.89 11.90
C GLY A 440 -17.08 -52.49 10.76
N THR A 441 -15.80 -52.66 11.13
CA THR A 441 -14.90 -53.82 10.91
C THR A 441 -13.91 -53.87 9.73
N GLU A 442 -12.69 -54.25 10.11
CA GLU A 442 -11.46 -54.54 9.36
C GLU A 442 -11.61 -55.51 8.17
N LYS A 443 -10.80 -55.33 7.11
CA LYS A 443 -9.68 -56.25 6.75
C LYS A 443 -8.96 -55.92 5.44
N SER A 444 -7.66 -55.62 5.61
CA SER A 444 -6.46 -56.25 4.99
C SER A 444 -6.14 -56.19 3.47
N ARG A 445 -4.82 -55.92 3.27
CA ARG A 445 -3.86 -56.25 2.18
C ARG A 445 -3.61 -55.11 1.18
N SER A 446 -2.37 -54.70 0.87
CA SER A 446 -1.01 -55.16 1.22
C SER A 446 0.00 -54.08 0.80
N ALA A 447 0.98 -53.77 1.64
CA ALA A 447 2.10 -52.88 1.32
C ALA A 447 3.19 -53.60 0.51
N PRO A 448 3.94 -52.91 -0.37
CA PRO A 448 5.28 -53.32 -0.73
C PRO A 448 6.30 -52.88 0.34
N VAL A 449 7.30 -53.73 0.52
CA VAL A 449 8.40 -53.66 1.47
C VAL A 449 9.41 -52.58 1.06
N CYS A 450 9.86 -51.74 2.00
CA CYS A 450 10.97 -50.81 1.83
C CYS A 450 12.30 -51.55 1.66
N ALA A 451 13.11 -51.10 0.70
CA ALA A 451 14.52 -51.49 0.55
C ALA A 451 15.44 -50.59 1.40
N ASP A 452 16.61 -51.13 1.74
CA ASP A 452 17.59 -50.72 2.76
C ASP A 452 17.98 -49.22 2.84
N CYS A 453 17.95 -48.68 4.07
CA CYS A 453 18.47 -47.35 4.45
C CYS A 453 19.98 -47.36 4.76
N ASN A 454 20.84 -47.68 3.80
CA ASN A 454 22.29 -47.63 4.02
C ASN A 454 23.12 -46.99 2.89
N SER A 455 22.49 -46.56 1.79
CA SER A 455 23.19 -45.91 0.67
C SER A 455 23.13 -44.37 0.73
N SER A 456 22.24 -43.80 1.54
CA SER A 456 21.87 -42.37 1.55
C SER A 456 22.49 -41.52 2.68
N CYS A 457 23.35 -42.11 3.52
CA CYS A 457 24.09 -41.32 4.52
C CYS A 457 25.22 -40.50 3.84
N PRO A 458 25.68 -39.39 4.43
CA PRO A 458 26.84 -38.66 3.92
C PRO A 458 28.06 -39.59 3.82
N CYS A 459 28.71 -39.63 2.64
CA CYS A 459 29.78 -40.57 2.25
C CYS A 459 29.31 -42.02 1.96
N GLY A 460 28.00 -42.24 1.82
CA GLY A 460 27.40 -43.49 1.34
C GLY A 460 27.49 -43.66 -0.17
N ALA A 461 27.04 -44.80 -0.68
CA ALA A 461 27.16 -45.15 -2.10
C ALA A 461 26.46 -44.15 -3.04
N ASP A 462 25.42 -43.47 -2.55
CA ASP A 462 24.66 -42.47 -3.31
C ASP A 462 25.11 -41.01 -3.05
N CYS A 463 25.93 -40.77 -2.01
CA CYS A 463 26.45 -39.43 -1.64
C CYS A 463 27.97 -39.48 -1.33
N PRO A 464 28.84 -39.88 -2.29
CA PRO A 464 30.25 -40.17 -2.04
C PRO A 464 31.09 -38.97 -1.56
N ALA A 465 30.64 -37.73 -1.79
CA ALA A 465 31.26 -36.48 -1.30
C ALA A 465 30.52 -35.82 -0.12
N GLY A 466 29.55 -36.49 0.52
CA GLY A 466 28.88 -36.00 1.74
C GLY A 466 27.86 -34.89 1.48
N CYS A 467 27.80 -33.85 2.34
CA CYS A 467 26.84 -32.74 2.26
C CYS A 467 26.93 -31.92 0.94
N VAL A 468 27.96 -32.15 0.12
CA VAL A 468 28.08 -31.52 -1.21
C VAL A 468 27.18 -32.22 -2.24
N ASP A 469 27.07 -33.55 -2.16
CA ASP A 469 26.21 -34.33 -3.07
C ASP A 469 24.76 -34.37 -2.58
N CYS A 470 24.56 -34.21 -1.27
CA CYS A 470 23.27 -34.34 -0.59
C CYS A 470 23.07 -33.20 0.43
N PRO A 471 22.92 -31.94 -0.03
CA PRO A 471 22.85 -30.76 0.84
C PRO A 471 21.58 -30.68 1.68
N GLU A 472 20.49 -31.34 1.27
CA GLU A 472 19.22 -31.40 1.99
C GLU A 472 19.20 -32.46 3.13
N HIS A 473 20.35 -33.05 3.46
CA HIS A 473 20.42 -34.06 4.51
C HIS A 473 20.33 -33.40 5.91
N PRO A 474 19.49 -33.90 6.84
CA PRO A 474 19.21 -33.28 8.16
C PRO A 474 20.39 -33.07 9.13
N LEU A 475 21.63 -33.37 8.72
CA LEU A 475 22.84 -33.21 9.53
C LEU A 475 23.74 -32.07 9.03
N CYS A 476 23.34 -31.35 7.98
CA CYS A 476 24.03 -30.18 7.46
C CYS A 476 23.20 -28.96 7.89
N VAL A 477 23.66 -28.19 8.90
CA VAL A 477 22.93 -27.05 9.53
C VAL A 477 23.50 -25.71 9.05
N ASP A 478 22.64 -24.72 8.78
CA ASP A 478 22.98 -23.34 8.36
C ASP A 478 23.31 -22.45 9.58
N GLU A 479 24.34 -21.60 9.48
CA GLU A 479 24.80 -20.68 10.55
C GLU A 479 23.93 -19.41 10.69
N CYS A 480 22.97 -19.18 9.78
CA CYS A 480 22.11 -17.99 9.76
C CYS A 480 20.70 -18.23 10.32
N GLU A 481 20.31 -19.48 10.54
CA GLU A 481 19.06 -19.85 11.20
C GLU A 481 19.10 -19.39 12.67
N ASP A 482 18.14 -18.59 13.11
CA ASP A 482 18.09 -17.98 14.46
C ASP A 482 19.28 -17.06 14.83
N ALA A 483 19.85 -16.34 13.85
CA ALA A 483 20.99 -15.45 14.04
C ALA A 483 20.81 -14.42 15.19
N GLN A 484 19.60 -13.94 15.41
CA GLN A 484 19.22 -13.04 16.50
C GLN A 484 19.46 -13.63 17.90
N ILE A 485 19.63 -14.96 18.02
CA ILE A 485 19.88 -15.70 19.26
C ILE A 485 21.30 -16.25 19.30
N ASN A 486 21.79 -16.81 18.19
CA ASN A 486 22.99 -17.65 18.17
C ASN A 486 24.19 -17.04 17.44
N ASN A 487 24.03 -15.90 16.77
CA ASN A 487 25.08 -15.26 15.98
C ASN A 487 25.52 -13.93 16.60
N GLU A 488 26.61 -13.96 17.37
CA GLU A 488 27.16 -12.80 18.09
C GLU A 488 27.53 -11.62 17.17
N LYS A 489 27.86 -11.89 15.90
CA LYS A 489 28.23 -10.84 14.93
C LYS A 489 26.99 -10.12 14.38
N TYR A 490 25.92 -10.86 14.12
CA TYR A 490 24.65 -10.27 13.70
C TYR A 490 24.07 -9.43 14.83
N GLN A 491 24.04 -9.97 16.06
CA GLN A 491 23.58 -9.23 17.24
C GLN A 491 24.37 -7.93 17.48
N ALA A 492 25.69 -7.95 17.32
CA ALA A 492 26.51 -6.74 17.47
C ALA A 492 26.14 -5.67 16.42
N CYS A 493 25.99 -6.06 15.16
CA CYS A 493 25.62 -5.13 14.08
C CYS A 493 24.19 -4.61 14.21
N LEU A 494 23.23 -5.50 14.54
CA LEU A 494 21.84 -5.12 14.80
C LEU A 494 21.75 -4.11 15.95
N ASN A 495 22.48 -4.34 17.04
CA ASN A 495 22.49 -3.41 18.17
C ASN A 495 23.10 -2.05 17.82
N GLU A 496 24.10 -2.00 16.94
CA GLU A 496 24.68 -0.75 16.43
C GLU A 496 23.68 0.01 15.54
N ALA A 497 23.00 -0.67 14.62
CA ALA A 497 21.96 -0.08 13.78
C ALA A 497 20.78 0.45 14.60
N VAL A 498 20.29 -0.34 15.56
CA VAL A 498 19.18 0.07 16.45
C VAL A 498 19.59 1.26 17.35
N PHE A 499 20.86 1.32 17.77
CA PHE A 499 21.38 2.44 18.56
C PHE A 499 21.40 3.76 17.76
N GLU A 500 21.84 3.72 16.49
CA GLU A 500 21.81 4.89 15.61
C GLU A 500 20.36 5.33 15.29
N LEU A 501 19.44 4.37 15.16
CA LEU A 501 18.01 4.64 15.00
C LEU A 501 17.41 5.37 16.22
N ASP A 502 17.72 4.90 17.43
CA ASP A 502 17.27 5.51 18.70
C ASP A 502 17.76 6.96 18.84
N ILE A 503 19.03 7.23 18.50
CA ILE A 503 19.59 8.59 18.49
C ILE A 503 18.82 9.45 17.48
N CYS A 504 18.61 8.95 16.27
CA CYS A 504 17.95 9.69 15.20
C CYS A 504 16.52 10.09 15.61
N PHE A 505 15.71 9.16 16.14
CA PHE A 505 14.35 9.45 16.59
C PHE A 505 14.30 10.50 17.71
N LYS A 506 15.21 10.44 18.67
CA LYS A 506 15.25 11.42 19.78
C LYS A 506 15.63 12.83 19.35
N THR A 507 16.20 12.97 18.14
CA THR A 507 16.53 14.28 17.55
C THR A 507 15.49 14.78 16.55
N CYS A 508 14.52 13.95 16.17
CA CYS A 508 13.48 14.35 15.22
C CYS A 508 12.47 15.30 15.86
N PRO A 509 12.05 16.37 15.13
CA PRO A 509 10.85 17.11 15.49
C PRO A 509 9.61 16.20 15.45
N PRO A 510 8.47 16.61 16.04
CA PRO A 510 7.22 15.84 16.04
C PRO A 510 6.56 15.80 14.64
N GLU A 511 7.31 15.35 13.65
CA GLU A 511 6.94 15.22 12.25
C GLU A 511 7.26 13.81 11.76
N ILE A 512 6.23 13.07 11.35
CA ILE A 512 6.37 11.67 10.92
C ILE A 512 7.38 11.49 9.78
N GLY A 513 7.57 12.52 8.94
CA GLY A 513 8.56 12.52 7.86
C GLY A 513 10.01 12.34 8.34
N CYS A 514 10.38 12.96 9.48
CA CYS A 514 11.72 12.80 10.05
C CYS A 514 11.94 11.38 10.56
N HIS A 515 10.94 10.83 11.25
CA HIS A 515 11.00 9.45 11.75
C HIS A 515 11.11 8.43 10.59
N ASN A 516 10.40 8.63 9.48
CA ASN A 516 10.52 7.76 8.30
C ASN A 516 11.95 7.76 7.72
N SER A 517 12.59 8.93 7.65
CA SER A 517 13.98 9.07 7.20
C SER A 517 14.98 8.36 8.12
N CYS A 518 14.80 8.45 9.44
CA CYS A 518 15.61 7.72 10.41
C CYS A 518 15.52 6.20 10.21
N TYR A 519 14.32 5.70 9.96
CA TYR A 519 14.09 4.28 9.74
C TYR A 519 14.66 3.79 8.40
N GLU A 520 14.58 4.59 7.33
CA GLU A 520 15.27 4.27 6.07
C GLU A 520 16.79 4.12 6.27
N ASN A 521 17.43 5.01 7.04
CA ASN A 521 18.85 4.87 7.37
C ASN A 521 19.16 3.61 8.19
N TYR A 522 18.30 3.28 9.16
CA TYR A 522 18.39 2.02 9.90
C TYR A 522 18.35 0.80 8.98
N THR A 523 17.43 0.76 8.00
CA THR A 523 17.36 -0.36 7.06
C THR A 523 18.64 -0.48 6.22
N GLN A 524 19.25 0.65 5.81
CA GLN A 524 20.53 0.66 5.10
C GLN A 524 21.68 0.10 5.96
N MET A 525 21.73 0.44 7.24
CA MET A 525 22.72 -0.13 8.18
C MET A 525 22.48 -1.62 8.43
N LEU A 526 21.21 -2.02 8.56
CA LEU A 526 20.81 -3.41 8.77
C LEU A 526 21.21 -4.30 7.58
N PHE A 527 21.12 -3.79 6.35
CA PHE A 527 21.63 -4.48 5.16
C PHE A 527 23.12 -4.79 5.23
N LEU A 528 23.92 -4.10 6.04
CA LEU A 528 25.35 -4.39 6.22
C LEU A 528 25.63 -5.45 7.29
N CYS A 529 24.61 -5.92 8.01
CA CYS A 529 24.76 -6.92 9.07
C CYS A 529 24.89 -8.35 8.52
N PRO A 530 25.74 -9.20 9.13
CA PRO A 530 25.85 -10.60 8.73
C PRO A 530 24.54 -11.35 9.01
N CYS A 531 24.23 -12.39 8.24
CA CYS A 531 22.98 -13.18 8.32
C CYS A 531 21.71 -12.45 7.88
N ILE A 532 21.69 -11.11 7.80
CA ILE A 532 20.75 -10.41 6.92
C ILE A 532 21.15 -10.81 5.53
N GLU A 533 20.26 -11.49 4.82
CA GLU A 533 20.49 -11.93 3.46
C GLU A 533 20.84 -10.71 2.59
N GLN A 534 22.14 -10.44 2.47
CA GLN A 534 22.69 -9.83 1.28
C GLN A 534 22.71 -10.96 0.26
N GLU A 535 22.02 -10.80 -0.85
CA GLU A 535 22.26 -11.63 -2.02
C GLU A 535 23.74 -11.45 -2.45
N THR A 536 24.65 -12.26 -1.91
CA THR A 536 26.09 -12.17 -2.18
C THR A 536 26.38 -12.72 -3.56
N THR A 537 26.47 -11.82 -4.53
CA THR A 537 27.15 -12.04 -5.82
C THR A 537 28.67 -11.97 -5.64
N THR A 538 29.41 -13.05 -5.88
CA THR A 538 30.79 -12.99 -6.44
C THR A 538 31.17 -14.23 -7.29
N THR A 539 30.74 -14.20 -8.55
CA THR A 539 31.53 -14.32 -9.80
C THR A 539 32.46 -15.54 -10.04
N THR A 540 32.06 -16.42 -10.96
CA THR A 540 32.71 -16.59 -12.28
C THR A 540 31.75 -17.27 -13.27
N GLU A 541 31.46 -16.55 -14.36
CA GLU A 541 30.51 -16.81 -15.47
C GLU A 541 29.02 -16.70 -15.06
N ILE A 542 28.56 -15.45 -15.03
CA ILE A 542 27.27 -15.00 -14.50
C ILE A 542 26.15 -15.29 -15.52
N SER A 543 25.22 -16.17 -15.13
CA SER A 543 23.90 -16.34 -15.73
C SER A 543 22.87 -16.11 -14.62
N THR A 544 22.20 -14.97 -14.67
CA THR A 544 21.12 -14.55 -13.78
C THR A 544 19.85 -15.37 -14.04
N THR A 545 19.16 -15.83 -13.00
CA THR A 545 17.75 -16.27 -13.10
C THR A 545 16.95 -15.48 -12.07
N THR A 546 16.07 -14.64 -12.60
CA THR A 546 15.25 -13.62 -11.96
C THR A 546 13.99 -14.26 -11.37
N THR A 547 13.41 -13.68 -10.33
CA THR A 547 12.01 -13.93 -9.97
C THR A 547 11.13 -13.36 -11.09
N GLU A 548 10.46 -14.23 -11.86
CA GLU A 548 9.57 -13.84 -12.95
C GLU A 548 8.34 -13.08 -12.42
N ILE A 549 8.36 -11.76 -12.55
CA ILE A 549 7.15 -10.97 -12.80
C ILE A 549 6.51 -11.58 -14.05
N MET A 550 5.28 -12.10 -13.98
CA MET A 550 4.55 -12.50 -15.19
C MET A 550 4.56 -11.30 -16.15
N PRO A 551 5.12 -11.44 -17.37
CA PRO A 551 5.16 -10.34 -18.33
C PRO A 551 3.73 -9.85 -18.59
N ILE A 552 3.49 -8.55 -18.46
CA ILE A 552 2.23 -7.96 -18.92
C ILE A 552 2.13 -8.29 -20.42
N GLU A 553 1.14 -9.10 -20.81
CA GLU A 553 0.92 -9.43 -22.21
C GLU A 553 0.65 -8.12 -22.97
N PRO A 554 1.32 -7.86 -24.10
CA PRO A 554 1.15 -6.59 -24.82
C PRO A 554 -0.30 -6.29 -25.24
N SER A 555 -1.16 -7.32 -25.34
CA SER A 555 -2.60 -7.16 -25.61
C SER A 555 -3.38 -6.51 -24.46
N ASP A 556 -2.88 -6.61 -23.23
CA ASP A 556 -3.53 -6.07 -22.02
C ASP A 556 -3.07 -4.64 -21.72
N VAL A 557 -2.05 -4.16 -22.44
CA VAL A 557 -1.56 -2.78 -22.34
C VAL A 557 -2.46 -1.85 -23.17
N SER A 558 -2.96 -0.79 -22.54
CA SER A 558 -3.65 0.32 -23.22
C SER A 558 -2.98 1.64 -22.84
N ILE A 559 -2.61 2.43 -23.85
CA ILE A 559 -1.88 3.69 -23.70
C ILE A 559 -2.76 4.82 -24.24
N LEU A 560 -3.18 5.73 -23.36
CA LEU A 560 -3.76 7.00 -23.76
C LEU A 560 -2.66 7.90 -24.31
N VAL A 561 -2.89 8.36 -25.54
CA VAL A 561 -2.05 9.31 -26.24
C VAL A 561 -2.84 10.61 -26.37
N ILE A 562 -2.32 11.68 -25.78
CA ILE A 562 -2.86 13.04 -25.93
C ILE A 562 -1.86 13.84 -26.77
N PRO A 563 -2.16 14.07 -28.07
CA PRO A 563 -1.31 14.86 -28.95
C PRO A 563 -1.32 16.35 -28.61
N ARG A 564 -0.69 17.14 -29.50
CA ARG A 564 -0.79 18.62 -29.48
C ARG A 564 -2.25 19.10 -29.39
N TYR A 565 -3.14 18.45 -30.14
CA TYR A 565 -4.56 18.77 -30.17
C TYR A 565 -5.32 17.66 -29.44
N VAL A 566 -6.10 18.04 -28.42
CA VAL A 566 -6.77 17.08 -27.55
C VAL A 566 -7.90 16.33 -28.25
N ASP A 567 -8.47 16.89 -29.33
CA ASP A 567 -9.48 16.22 -30.17
C ASP A 567 -8.89 15.11 -31.06
N GLU A 568 -7.57 15.06 -31.21
CA GLU A 568 -6.85 13.98 -31.90
C GLU A 568 -6.42 12.85 -30.94
N SER A 569 -6.89 12.86 -29.67
CA SER A 569 -6.51 11.86 -28.67
C SER A 569 -7.02 10.46 -29.02
N TYR A 570 -6.27 9.44 -28.61
CA TYR A 570 -6.61 8.05 -28.88
C TYR A 570 -5.99 7.10 -27.84
N LEU A 571 -6.60 5.92 -27.69
CA LEU A 571 -6.04 4.78 -27.00
C LEU A 571 -5.31 3.86 -28.00
N GLN A 572 -4.13 3.40 -27.62
CA GLN A 572 -3.29 2.48 -28.37
C GLN A 572 -3.08 1.20 -27.56
N SER A 573 -3.42 0.03 -28.11
CA SER A 573 -3.02 -1.23 -27.47
C SER A 573 -1.53 -1.52 -27.66
N GLY A 574 -0.89 -2.17 -26.69
CA GLY A 574 0.55 -2.47 -26.70
C GLY A 574 0.98 -3.53 -27.74
N ASP A 575 0.05 -4.34 -28.21
CA ASP A 575 0.27 -5.27 -29.34
C ASP A 575 0.00 -4.63 -30.71
N GLY A 576 -0.57 -3.42 -30.74
CA GLY A 576 -0.96 -2.75 -31.99
C GLY A 576 -2.29 -3.22 -32.59
N SER A 577 -2.99 -4.17 -31.97
CA SER A 577 -4.24 -4.74 -32.49
C SER A 577 -5.40 -3.75 -32.54
N SER A 578 -5.37 -2.70 -31.70
CA SER A 578 -6.41 -1.68 -31.63
C SER A 578 -5.86 -0.27 -31.47
N GLN A 579 -6.56 0.66 -32.11
CA GLN A 579 -6.39 2.10 -31.94
C GLN A 579 -7.77 2.73 -31.99
N VAL A 580 -8.19 3.37 -30.90
CA VAL A 580 -9.56 3.90 -30.76
C VAL A 580 -9.49 5.36 -30.34
N SER A 581 -10.31 6.22 -30.95
CA SER A 581 -10.39 7.63 -30.56
C SER A 581 -10.77 7.79 -29.09
N ALA A 582 -10.16 8.76 -28.43
CA ALA A 582 -10.46 9.16 -27.06
C ALA A 582 -10.90 10.62 -27.05
N THR A 583 -11.93 10.93 -26.27
CA THR A 583 -12.49 12.27 -26.11
C THR A 583 -11.91 12.90 -24.85
N ILE A 584 -11.01 13.87 -25.03
CA ILE A 584 -10.43 14.66 -23.94
C ILE A 584 -11.02 16.07 -23.98
N ASN A 585 -11.63 16.47 -22.87
CA ASN A 585 -12.12 17.83 -22.67
C ASN A 585 -10.99 18.71 -22.15
N ALA A 586 -10.80 19.88 -22.77
CA ALA A 586 -9.85 20.88 -22.30
C ALA A 586 -10.39 22.29 -22.60
N PRO A 587 -9.87 23.33 -21.93
CA PRO A 587 -10.28 24.72 -22.18
C PRO A 587 -10.15 25.15 -23.65
N GLU A 588 -9.18 24.58 -24.36
CA GLU A 588 -8.99 24.78 -25.80
C GLU A 588 -8.35 23.56 -26.46
N ASN A 589 -8.42 23.47 -27.79
CA ASN A 589 -7.94 22.27 -28.47
C ASN A 589 -6.41 22.09 -28.34
N GLY A 590 -5.64 23.18 -28.35
CA GLY A 590 -4.18 23.15 -28.28
C GLY A 590 -3.59 23.02 -26.86
N TYR A 591 -4.38 22.59 -25.87
CA TYR A 591 -4.02 22.73 -24.45
C TYR A 591 -2.77 21.95 -24.02
N ALA A 592 -2.52 20.81 -24.65
CA ALA A 592 -1.34 19.97 -24.43
C ALA A 592 -0.11 20.42 -25.26
N TYR A 593 -0.22 21.48 -26.08
CA TYR A 593 0.87 21.86 -26.97
C TYR A 593 2.12 22.31 -26.20
N TYR A 594 3.23 21.57 -26.39
CA TYR A 594 4.50 21.71 -25.66
C TYR A 594 4.42 21.53 -24.14
N ALA A 595 3.33 20.96 -23.62
CA ALA A 595 3.26 20.63 -22.21
C ALA A 595 4.14 19.39 -21.91
N ALA A 596 4.83 19.41 -20.77
CA ALA A 596 5.47 18.22 -20.24
C ALA A 596 4.48 17.48 -19.33
N HIS A 597 4.66 16.19 -19.10
CA HIS A 597 3.74 15.40 -18.28
C HIS A 597 4.50 14.50 -17.30
N ALA A 598 3.88 14.28 -16.15
CA ALA A 598 4.34 13.33 -15.14
C ALA A 598 3.14 12.83 -14.32
N LEU A 599 3.36 11.76 -13.57
CA LEU A 599 2.41 11.27 -12.58
C LEU A 599 2.73 11.85 -11.21
N VAL A 600 1.71 12.35 -10.53
CA VAL A 600 1.79 12.81 -9.15
C VAL A 600 0.64 12.17 -8.38
N ASN A 601 0.97 11.35 -7.38
CA ASN A 601 0.05 10.49 -6.63
C ASN A 601 -0.85 9.65 -7.56
N GLY A 602 -0.24 9.03 -8.57
CA GLY A 602 -0.94 8.20 -9.56
C GLY A 602 -1.80 8.96 -10.57
N LYS A 603 -1.89 10.29 -10.50
CA LYS A 603 -2.70 11.12 -11.40
C LYS A 603 -1.85 11.79 -12.47
N LEU A 604 -2.34 11.78 -13.70
CA LEU A 604 -1.68 12.44 -14.83
C LEU A 604 -1.80 13.96 -14.72
N HIS A 605 -0.65 14.63 -14.69
CA HIS A 605 -0.55 16.07 -14.74
C HIS A 605 0.22 16.51 -15.98
N ILE A 606 -0.19 17.65 -16.52
CA ILE A 606 0.54 18.38 -17.56
C ILE A 606 1.01 19.73 -17.00
N PHE A 607 2.22 20.11 -17.38
CA PHE A 607 2.94 21.26 -16.83
C PHE A 607 3.36 22.20 -17.97
N GLY A 608 3.08 23.48 -17.81
CA GLY A 608 3.42 24.54 -18.76
C GLY A 608 2.82 24.33 -20.15
N GLY A 609 3.57 24.72 -21.17
CA GLY A 609 3.18 24.65 -22.58
C GLY A 609 2.83 26.00 -23.19
N TYR A 610 2.43 25.99 -24.47
CA TYR A 610 2.27 27.19 -25.27
C TYR A 610 1.12 28.10 -24.82
N THR A 611 0.02 27.49 -24.39
CA THR A 611 -1.21 28.20 -24.03
C THR A 611 -1.06 29.00 -22.75
N ASP A 612 -0.29 28.44 -21.83
CA ASP A 612 0.11 29.07 -20.58
C ASP A 612 1.39 28.39 -20.10
N SER A 613 2.47 29.17 -19.99
CA SER A 613 3.79 28.67 -19.64
C SER A 613 3.93 28.29 -18.17
N LYS A 614 2.98 28.67 -17.31
CA LYS A 614 3.01 28.38 -15.86
C LYS A 614 1.88 27.48 -15.39
N LYS A 615 1.03 26.99 -16.29
CA LYS A 615 -0.11 26.15 -15.91
C LYS A 615 0.34 24.82 -15.33
N ILE A 616 -0.47 24.34 -14.40
CA ILE A 616 -0.47 22.96 -13.94
C ILE A 616 -1.90 22.48 -14.15
N ALA A 617 -2.10 21.44 -14.94
CA ALA A 617 -3.41 20.87 -15.15
C ALA A 617 -3.40 19.36 -14.90
N ARG A 618 -4.46 18.86 -14.29
CA ARG A 618 -4.64 17.45 -13.96
C ARG A 618 -5.71 16.86 -14.84
N LEU A 619 -5.51 15.65 -15.33
CA LEU A 619 -6.54 14.90 -16.03
C LEU A 619 -7.45 14.22 -14.99
N ASP A 620 -8.68 14.70 -14.85
CA ASP A 620 -9.74 14.03 -14.08
C ASP A 620 -10.95 13.82 -14.98
N ASP A 621 -11.53 12.61 -14.96
CA ASP A 621 -12.74 12.29 -15.72
C ASP A 621 -12.70 12.77 -17.17
N CYS A 622 -11.58 12.45 -17.85
CA CYS A 622 -11.33 12.81 -19.25
C CYS A 622 -11.29 14.32 -19.51
N THR A 623 -11.10 15.13 -18.46
CA THR A 623 -11.07 16.59 -18.52
C THR A 623 -9.75 17.11 -17.94
N LEU A 624 -9.05 17.96 -18.69
CA LEU A 624 -7.84 18.64 -18.22
C LEU A 624 -8.23 19.87 -17.40
N ASN A 625 -8.26 19.70 -16.08
CA ASN A 625 -8.60 20.74 -15.12
C ASN A 625 -7.35 21.52 -14.71
N GLU A 626 -7.34 22.83 -14.97
CA GLU A 626 -6.27 23.71 -14.47
C GLU A 626 -6.37 23.86 -12.95
N LEU A 627 -5.24 23.70 -12.27
CA LEU A 627 -5.12 23.91 -10.84
C LEU A 627 -4.81 25.39 -10.52
N SER A 628 -5.17 25.82 -9.32
CA SER A 628 -4.85 27.18 -8.84
C SER A 628 -3.36 27.40 -8.58
N VAL A 629 -2.63 26.33 -8.26
CA VAL A 629 -1.17 26.32 -8.11
C VAL A 629 -0.49 26.45 -9.48
N ARG A 630 0.62 27.17 -9.50
CA ARG A 630 1.30 27.61 -10.72
C ARG A 630 2.78 27.34 -10.62
N LEU A 631 3.41 27.08 -11.76
CA LEU A 631 4.86 26.97 -11.85
C LEU A 631 5.52 28.31 -11.50
N ASN A 632 6.63 28.23 -10.78
CA ASN A 632 7.43 29.39 -10.39
C ASN A 632 8.07 30.01 -11.63
N GLU A 633 8.54 29.18 -12.57
CA GLU A 633 9.22 29.59 -13.80
C GLU A 633 8.36 29.41 -15.05
N GLU A 634 8.65 30.18 -16.10
CA GLU A 634 7.96 30.04 -17.38
C GLU A 634 8.43 28.82 -18.17
N ARG A 635 7.58 27.81 -18.28
CA ARG A 635 7.81 26.57 -19.02
C ARG A 635 6.95 26.54 -20.30
N GLY A 636 7.18 27.48 -21.21
CA GLY A 636 6.41 27.60 -22.47
C GLY A 636 6.73 26.53 -23.52
N GLY A 637 7.81 25.78 -23.32
CA GLY A 637 8.31 24.73 -24.18
C GLY A 637 9.77 24.39 -23.88
N SER A 638 10.23 23.28 -24.45
CA SER A 638 11.59 22.72 -24.28
C SER A 638 11.95 22.23 -22.88
N HIS A 639 11.00 22.26 -21.96
CA HIS A 639 11.10 21.72 -20.60
C HIS A 639 10.75 20.24 -20.56
N ALA A 640 11.03 19.61 -19.43
CA ALA A 640 10.70 18.24 -19.16
C ALA A 640 10.08 18.11 -17.77
N ALA A 641 9.30 17.05 -17.58
CA ALA A 641 8.73 16.67 -16.30
C ALA A 641 9.02 15.19 -16.05
N LEU A 642 9.29 14.83 -14.80
CA LEU A 642 9.59 13.46 -14.40
C LEU A 642 8.93 13.18 -13.05
N SER A 643 8.25 12.04 -12.94
CA SER A 643 7.76 11.53 -11.65
C SER A 643 8.96 11.14 -10.79
N ILE A 644 9.03 11.67 -9.56
CA ILE A 644 10.09 11.40 -8.58
C ILE A 644 9.48 10.91 -7.26
N GLU A 645 10.30 10.39 -6.35
CA GLU A 645 9.85 9.86 -5.06
C GLU A 645 8.70 8.85 -5.22
N ASN A 646 8.89 7.87 -6.11
CA ASN A 646 7.87 6.86 -6.45
C ASN A 646 6.53 7.47 -6.92
N GLY A 647 6.59 8.60 -7.61
CA GLY A 647 5.42 9.28 -8.15
C GLY A 647 4.66 10.12 -7.13
N LYS A 648 5.19 10.35 -5.93
CA LYS A 648 4.60 11.30 -4.96
C LYS A 648 4.76 12.76 -5.41
N LYS A 649 5.81 13.07 -6.17
CA LYS A 649 6.11 14.42 -6.66
C LYS A 649 6.52 14.39 -8.13
N ALA A 650 6.49 15.54 -8.79
CA ALA A 650 7.06 15.74 -10.11
C ALA A 650 8.22 16.73 -10.03
N LEU A 651 9.32 16.41 -10.72
CA LEU A 651 10.40 17.35 -11.03
C LEU A 651 10.14 17.98 -12.39
N ILE A 652 10.05 19.30 -12.45
CA ILE A 652 9.87 20.07 -13.68
C ILE A 652 11.13 20.91 -13.90
N CYS A 653 11.79 20.72 -15.02
CA CYS A 653 13.08 21.36 -15.31
C CYS A 653 13.14 21.97 -16.70
N PHE A 654 14.06 22.92 -16.84
CA PHE A 654 14.49 23.57 -18.09
C PHE A 654 13.42 24.42 -18.77
N GLY A 655 13.82 25.22 -19.75
CA GLY A 655 12.91 26.15 -20.40
C GLY A 655 13.56 26.78 -21.60
N THR A 656 12.90 27.77 -22.19
CA THR A 656 13.33 28.37 -23.46
C THR A 656 14.35 29.51 -23.27
N SER A 657 14.35 30.22 -22.15
CA SER A 657 15.18 31.42 -21.91
C SER A 657 16.48 31.11 -21.15
N SER A 658 17.50 31.97 -21.24
CA SER A 658 18.81 31.73 -20.62
C SER A 658 18.72 31.39 -19.13
N ASP A 659 17.81 32.06 -18.43
CA ASP A 659 17.74 32.04 -16.97
C ASP A 659 17.01 30.80 -16.46
N ASN A 660 16.06 30.25 -17.23
CA ASN A 660 15.29 29.06 -16.86
C ASN A 660 15.72 27.76 -17.56
N ARG A 661 16.72 27.80 -18.45
CA ARG A 661 17.33 26.60 -19.09
C ARG A 661 18.04 25.66 -18.12
N LYS A 662 18.27 26.10 -16.89
CA LYS A 662 18.92 25.33 -15.82
C LYS A 662 18.01 25.13 -14.61
N SER A 663 17.00 25.98 -14.44
CA SER A 663 16.17 25.96 -13.24
C SER A 663 15.26 24.74 -13.21
N CYS A 664 14.99 24.27 -12.01
CA CYS A 664 14.10 23.17 -11.71
C CYS A 664 13.18 23.53 -10.55
N GLU A 665 12.02 22.91 -10.52
CA GLU A 665 11.02 23.04 -9.46
C GLU A 665 10.34 21.70 -9.22
N ILE A 666 9.89 21.49 -7.98
CA ILE A 666 9.22 20.27 -7.54
C ILE A 666 7.76 20.62 -7.25
N PHE A 667 6.86 19.83 -7.81
CA PHE A 667 5.43 19.89 -7.53
C PHE A 667 5.01 18.63 -6.76
N ASP A 668 4.44 18.81 -5.56
CA ASP A 668 4.04 17.71 -4.67
C ASP A 668 2.56 17.29 -4.79
N GLY A 669 1.82 17.92 -5.71
CA GLY A 669 0.37 17.76 -5.84
C GLY A 669 -0.43 18.98 -5.35
N SER A 670 0.19 19.83 -4.53
CA SER A 670 -0.45 20.99 -3.91
C SER A 670 0.37 22.28 -4.03
N THR A 671 1.69 22.19 -3.89
CA THR A 671 2.61 23.33 -3.93
C THR A 671 3.72 23.13 -4.95
N THR A 672 4.33 24.24 -5.39
CA THR A 672 5.49 24.22 -6.28
C THR A 672 6.65 24.97 -5.64
N VAL A 673 7.77 24.26 -5.43
CA VAL A 673 8.97 24.81 -4.79
C VAL A 673 10.16 24.72 -5.73
N SER A 674 10.96 25.79 -5.82
CA SER A 674 12.20 25.75 -6.60
C SER A 674 13.22 24.81 -5.95
N THR A 675 13.99 24.11 -6.79
CA THR A 675 15.08 23.23 -6.35
C THR A 675 16.39 23.61 -7.04
N PHE A 676 17.45 22.82 -6.83
CA PHE A 676 18.78 23.07 -7.38
C PHE A 676 18.75 23.21 -8.90
N ALA A 677 19.43 24.24 -9.40
CA ALA A 677 19.63 24.44 -10.83
C ALA A 677 20.72 23.50 -11.36
N ALA A 678 20.53 23.01 -12.58
CA ALA A 678 21.51 22.22 -13.31
C ALA A 678 22.81 23.02 -13.55
N ASN A 679 23.93 22.32 -13.62
CA ASN A 679 25.23 22.95 -13.91
C ASN A 679 25.30 23.40 -15.37
N TRP A 680 24.70 22.63 -16.27
CA TRP A 680 24.60 22.87 -17.70
C TRP A 680 23.16 23.14 -18.11
N THR A 681 22.99 23.76 -19.28
CA THR A 681 21.66 24.00 -19.85
C THR A 681 21.13 22.72 -20.49
N HIS A 682 19.83 22.43 -20.38
CA HIS A 682 19.23 21.22 -20.98
C HIS A 682 17.96 21.51 -21.78
N HIS A 683 18.01 22.52 -22.65
CA HIS A 683 16.90 22.83 -23.56
C HIS A 683 16.63 21.65 -24.50
N TYR A 684 15.45 21.01 -24.42
CA TYR A 684 15.15 19.72 -25.06
C TYR A 684 16.14 18.59 -24.69
N GLY A 685 16.67 18.59 -23.46
CA GLY A 685 17.54 17.52 -22.95
C GLY A 685 16.78 16.35 -22.31
N GLY A 686 15.47 16.52 -22.06
CA GLY A 686 14.66 15.49 -21.39
C GLY A 686 15.01 15.30 -19.91
N LEU A 687 14.25 14.43 -19.25
CA LEU A 687 14.52 13.92 -17.90
C LEU A 687 14.27 12.41 -17.91
N GLY A 688 15.11 11.65 -17.22
CA GLY A 688 14.95 10.23 -16.98
C GLY A 688 15.57 9.83 -15.64
N LEU A 689 15.51 8.55 -15.28
CA LEU A 689 16.14 8.03 -14.07
C LEU A 689 17.40 7.24 -14.43
N TYR A 690 18.52 7.59 -13.79
CA TYR A 690 19.76 6.79 -13.80
C TYR A 690 20.16 6.56 -12.35
N LYS A 691 20.38 5.30 -11.96
CA LYS A 691 20.59 4.91 -10.55
C LYS A 691 19.52 5.50 -9.62
N ASN A 692 18.26 5.45 -10.07
CA ASN A 692 17.09 6.01 -9.40
C ASN A 692 17.16 7.51 -9.09
N GLN A 693 18.05 8.26 -9.77
CA GLN A 693 18.20 9.70 -9.62
C GLN A 693 17.81 10.44 -10.91
N PRO A 694 17.10 11.58 -10.82
CA PRO A 694 16.73 12.38 -11.98
C PRO A 694 17.96 12.82 -12.76
N SER A 695 18.01 12.50 -14.05
CA SER A 695 19.15 12.76 -14.92
C SER A 695 18.73 13.41 -16.23
N SER A 696 19.62 14.20 -16.80
CA SER A 696 19.41 14.90 -18.07
C SER A 696 20.63 14.84 -18.96
N VAL A 697 20.44 14.91 -20.28
CA VAL A 697 21.50 14.77 -21.28
C VAL A 697 21.35 15.81 -22.37
N GLY A 698 22.44 16.49 -22.68
CA GLY A 698 22.59 17.34 -23.86
C GLY A 698 21.68 18.58 -23.90
N CYS A 699 21.81 19.35 -24.97
CA CYS A 699 21.10 20.62 -25.14
C CYS A 699 20.98 20.99 -26.60
N TYR A 700 19.78 21.39 -27.03
CA TYR A 700 19.51 21.88 -28.37
C TYR A 700 20.17 23.25 -28.63
N TYR A 701 20.16 24.15 -27.64
CA TYR A 701 20.58 25.53 -27.86
C TYR A 701 22.11 25.69 -27.81
N GLU A 702 22.75 25.09 -26.82
CA GLU A 702 24.21 25.13 -26.65
C GLU A 702 24.92 23.97 -27.38
N GLU A 703 24.14 23.06 -27.99
CA GLU A 703 24.63 21.95 -28.83
C GLU A 703 25.75 21.13 -28.16
N HIS A 704 25.57 20.80 -26.88
CA HIS A 704 26.55 20.05 -26.10
C HIS A 704 26.07 18.65 -25.74
N GLN A 705 27.00 17.84 -25.23
CA GLN A 705 26.82 16.43 -24.89
C GLN A 705 26.83 16.14 -23.38
N LYS A 706 26.80 17.19 -22.56
CA LYS A 706 26.85 17.10 -21.10
C LYS A 706 25.70 16.28 -20.54
N ALA A 707 26.01 15.40 -19.60
CA ALA A 707 25.03 14.68 -18.82
C ALA A 707 25.23 15.02 -17.34
N GLU A 708 24.14 15.07 -16.58
CA GLU A 708 24.17 15.32 -15.14
C GLU A 708 22.99 14.66 -14.44
N THR A 709 23.17 14.39 -13.15
CA THR A 709 22.17 13.78 -12.27
C THR A 709 21.95 14.64 -11.03
N LEU A 710 20.70 14.73 -10.59
CA LEU A 710 20.27 15.46 -9.41
C LEU A 710 20.35 14.57 -8.17
N SER A 711 21.21 14.95 -7.23
CA SER A 711 21.28 14.37 -5.89
C SER A 711 20.48 15.20 -4.88
N ALA A 712 20.43 14.76 -3.62
CA ALA A 712 19.76 15.47 -2.53
C ALA A 712 20.28 16.90 -2.27
N SER A 713 21.48 17.26 -2.76
CA SER A 713 22.11 18.56 -2.45
C SER A 713 22.54 19.37 -3.67
N SER A 714 22.65 18.76 -4.85
CA SER A 714 23.11 19.45 -6.07
C SER A 714 23.01 18.56 -7.30
N TRP A 715 23.14 19.18 -8.48
CA TRP A 715 23.43 18.45 -9.71
C TRP A 715 24.91 18.07 -9.79
N THR A 716 25.18 16.83 -10.19
CA THR A 716 26.53 16.27 -10.35
C THR A 716 26.73 15.79 -11.78
N SER A 717 27.95 15.94 -12.30
CA SER A 717 28.24 15.57 -13.70
C SER A 717 28.29 14.06 -13.88
N LEU A 718 27.64 13.59 -14.94
CA LEU A 718 27.77 12.26 -15.49
C LEU A 718 28.74 12.28 -16.68
N PRO A 719 29.21 11.10 -17.13
CA PRO A 719 29.96 10.98 -18.38
C PRO A 719 29.24 11.63 -19.56
N ASP A 720 29.98 12.44 -20.31
CA ASP A 720 29.53 13.08 -21.54
C ASP A 720 29.01 12.03 -22.54
N HIS A 721 27.86 12.29 -23.16
CA HIS A 721 27.34 11.47 -24.24
C HIS A 721 28.30 11.52 -25.46
N PRO A 722 28.46 10.44 -26.25
CA PRO A 722 29.37 10.45 -27.40
C PRO A 722 29.00 11.44 -28.51
N LYS A 723 27.73 11.83 -28.57
CA LYS A 723 27.16 12.80 -29.52
C LYS A 723 26.66 14.04 -28.80
N ARG A 724 26.76 15.20 -29.48
CA ARG A 724 26.10 16.45 -29.07
C ARG A 724 24.61 16.32 -29.35
N ILE A 725 23.87 15.78 -28.39
CA ILE A 725 22.53 15.26 -28.63
C ILE A 725 21.45 16.10 -27.95
N SER A 726 20.27 16.17 -28.55
CA SER A 726 19.06 16.75 -27.94
C SER A 726 17.81 16.15 -28.57
N GLU A 727 16.64 16.57 -28.09
CA GLU A 727 15.34 16.17 -28.62
C GLU A 727 15.09 14.65 -28.63
N HIS A 728 15.70 13.95 -27.68
CA HIS A 728 15.57 12.50 -27.47
C HIS A 728 14.59 12.22 -26.32
N SER A 729 14.25 10.96 -26.13
CA SER A 729 13.53 10.48 -24.94
C SER A 729 14.51 9.80 -23.99
N LEU A 730 14.35 10.02 -22.68
CA LEU A 730 15.10 9.33 -21.63
C LEU A 730 14.15 8.39 -20.88
N VAL A 731 14.60 7.17 -20.60
CA VAL A 731 13.83 6.16 -19.87
C VAL A 731 14.73 5.45 -18.89
N GLY A 732 14.33 5.36 -17.62
CA GLY A 732 15.04 4.55 -16.62
C GLY A 732 14.61 3.07 -16.68
N LEU A 733 15.55 2.18 -16.43
CA LEU A 733 15.35 0.73 -16.35
C LEU A 733 15.51 0.23 -14.91
N GLU A 734 14.98 -0.95 -14.60
CA GLU A 734 15.04 -1.52 -13.25
C GLU A 734 16.47 -1.85 -12.82
N ASN A 735 17.35 -2.19 -13.78
CA ASN A 735 18.77 -2.47 -13.52
C ASN A 735 19.64 -1.21 -13.32
N GLU A 736 19.03 -0.11 -12.87
CA GLU A 736 19.63 1.21 -12.62
C GLU A 736 20.23 1.92 -13.85
N SER A 737 20.10 1.36 -15.04
CA SER A 737 20.57 2.00 -16.27
C SER A 737 19.54 2.97 -16.85
N MET A 738 20.00 3.87 -17.72
CA MET A 738 19.14 4.83 -18.40
C MET A 738 19.32 4.69 -19.91
N LEU A 739 18.21 4.68 -20.65
CA LEU A 739 18.19 4.70 -22.09
C LEU A 739 18.03 6.12 -22.63
N LEU A 740 18.69 6.38 -23.75
CA LEU A 740 18.48 7.53 -24.61
C LEU A 740 18.02 7.01 -25.98
N ILE A 741 16.82 7.42 -26.39
CA ILE A 741 16.15 6.90 -27.59
C ILE A 741 15.99 8.03 -28.62
N GLY A 742 16.60 7.86 -29.79
CA GLY A 742 16.51 8.80 -30.92
C GLY A 742 17.20 10.14 -30.67
N GLY A 743 16.66 11.21 -31.27
CA GLY A 743 17.12 12.59 -31.10
C GLY A 743 17.88 13.17 -32.30
N ARG A 744 18.51 14.32 -32.11
CA ARG A 744 19.33 15.02 -33.11
C ARG A 744 20.78 15.12 -32.70
N ASP A 745 21.70 14.84 -33.62
CA ASP A 745 23.14 14.96 -33.43
C ASP A 745 23.68 16.26 -34.04
N TRP A 746 23.95 17.24 -33.19
CA TRP A 746 24.51 18.54 -33.57
C TRP A 746 25.99 18.49 -33.94
N GLY A 747 26.69 17.39 -33.63
CA GLY A 747 28.01 17.14 -34.17
C GLY A 747 28.00 16.82 -35.67
N ASN A 748 26.82 16.53 -36.23
CA ASN A 748 26.62 16.13 -37.62
C ASN A 748 25.42 16.89 -38.25
N ASP A 749 25.47 18.23 -38.17
CA ASP A 749 24.49 19.15 -38.78
C ASP A 749 23.01 18.87 -38.38
N GLY A 750 22.78 18.38 -37.16
CA GLY A 750 21.44 18.10 -36.63
C GLY A 750 20.80 16.84 -37.20
N ALA A 751 21.61 15.88 -37.68
CA ALA A 751 21.12 14.62 -38.24
C ALA A 751 20.25 13.83 -37.24
N TYR A 752 19.12 13.31 -37.71
CA TYR A 752 18.21 12.50 -36.89
C TYR A 752 18.86 11.16 -36.55
N GLN A 753 18.63 10.67 -35.34
CA GLN A 753 19.23 9.45 -34.82
C GLN A 753 18.19 8.34 -34.73
N SER A 754 18.55 7.14 -35.17
CA SER A 754 17.84 5.90 -34.82
C SER A 754 18.45 5.22 -33.61
N ALA A 755 19.70 5.54 -33.26
CA ALA A 755 20.43 4.85 -32.21
C ALA A 755 19.72 4.88 -30.85
N ILE A 756 19.71 3.73 -30.18
CA ILE A 756 19.29 3.54 -28.80
C ILE A 756 20.57 3.38 -27.98
N TRP A 757 20.82 4.34 -27.09
CA TRP A 757 21.99 4.37 -26.22
C TRP A 757 21.60 3.99 -24.79
N ARG A 758 22.50 3.31 -24.08
CA ARG A 758 22.37 2.95 -22.67
C ARG A 758 23.52 3.55 -21.89
N LEU A 759 23.20 4.26 -20.82
CA LEU A 759 24.14 4.64 -19.76
C LEU A 759 24.04 3.59 -18.64
N LYS A 760 25.12 2.82 -18.46
CA LYS A 760 25.24 1.83 -17.40
C LYS A 760 26.68 1.87 -16.88
N ASP A 761 26.85 1.80 -15.56
CA ASP A 761 28.16 1.83 -14.91
C ASP A 761 29.04 3.00 -15.40
N GLU A 762 28.44 4.19 -15.54
CA GLU A 762 29.11 5.40 -16.03
C GLU A 762 29.71 5.26 -17.44
N ASN A 763 29.11 4.41 -18.27
CA ASN A 763 29.53 4.22 -19.66
C ASN A 763 28.34 4.27 -20.61
N TRP A 764 28.49 5.07 -21.67
CA TRP A 764 27.53 5.14 -22.78
C TRP A 764 27.84 4.08 -23.83
N ASN A 765 26.86 3.25 -24.15
CA ASN A 765 26.95 2.22 -25.19
C ASN A 765 25.72 2.26 -26.09
N GLN A 766 25.91 2.15 -27.40
CA GLN A 766 24.79 1.95 -28.32
C GLN A 766 24.37 0.48 -28.25
N ILE A 767 23.12 0.21 -27.92
CA ILE A 767 22.57 -1.15 -27.73
C ILE A 767 21.62 -1.58 -28.83
N GLY A 768 21.16 -0.64 -29.67
CA GLY A 768 20.24 -0.94 -30.76
C GLY A 768 19.93 0.28 -31.61
N GLU A 769 18.95 0.14 -32.49
CA GLU A 769 18.43 1.20 -33.33
C GLU A 769 16.90 1.07 -33.46
N LEU A 770 16.22 2.21 -33.45
CA LEU A 770 14.85 2.34 -33.94
C LEU A 770 14.79 1.94 -35.42
N LEU A 771 13.62 1.51 -35.88
CA LEU A 771 13.40 1.11 -37.27
C LEU A 771 13.57 2.30 -38.24
N GLN A 772 13.35 3.52 -37.76
CA GLN A 772 13.64 4.76 -38.46
C GLN A 772 14.23 5.81 -37.52
N ALA A 773 15.11 6.65 -38.05
CA ALA A 773 15.65 7.78 -37.30
C ALA A 773 14.55 8.80 -36.96
N ASP A 774 14.47 9.20 -35.70
CA ASP A 774 13.41 10.08 -35.21
C ASP A 774 13.90 10.98 -34.07
N TYR A 775 13.13 12.02 -33.76
CA TYR A 775 13.42 13.01 -32.72
C TYR A 775 12.11 13.66 -32.27
N ARG A 776 12.07 14.24 -31.05
CA ARG A 776 10.84 14.73 -30.41
C ARG A 776 9.75 13.67 -30.23
N GLY A 777 10.16 12.41 -30.07
CA GLY A 777 9.27 11.34 -29.65
C GLY A 777 9.05 11.35 -28.14
N SER A 778 8.01 10.64 -27.71
CA SER A 778 7.79 10.28 -26.31
C SER A 778 7.96 8.79 -26.12
N ALA A 779 8.45 8.39 -24.95
CA ALA A 779 8.60 7.00 -24.58
C ALA A 779 7.93 6.75 -23.23
N ILE A 780 7.33 5.57 -23.07
CA ILE A 780 6.76 5.10 -21.80
C ILE A 780 7.24 3.67 -21.54
N ASN A 781 7.69 3.41 -20.32
CA ASN A 781 8.07 2.07 -19.86
C ASN A 781 6.86 1.39 -19.22
N ILE A 782 6.50 0.20 -19.70
CA ILE A 782 5.38 -0.60 -19.18
C ILE A 782 5.80 -2.06 -19.16
N GLY A 783 5.98 -2.62 -17.95
CA GLY A 783 6.48 -3.98 -17.78
C GLY A 783 7.88 -4.13 -18.39
N ARG A 784 8.06 -5.11 -19.26
CA ARG A 784 9.35 -5.40 -19.95
C ARG A 784 9.45 -4.77 -21.35
N SER A 785 8.59 -3.80 -21.65
CA SER A 785 8.53 -3.16 -22.97
C SER A 785 8.53 -1.64 -22.84
N ILE A 786 9.27 -1.00 -23.73
CA ILE A 786 9.23 0.46 -23.91
C ILE A 786 8.49 0.77 -25.20
N TYR A 787 7.50 1.65 -25.11
CA TYR A 787 6.71 2.09 -26.23
C TYR A 787 7.17 3.48 -26.66
N TYR A 788 7.71 3.58 -27.86
CA TYR A 788 8.21 4.82 -28.46
C TYR A 788 7.25 5.33 -29.54
N PHE A 789 6.81 6.58 -29.38
CA PHE A 789 5.90 7.27 -30.29
C PHE A 789 6.69 8.32 -31.09
N GLY A 790 7.08 7.95 -32.31
CA GLY A 790 7.96 8.76 -33.16
C GLY A 790 7.27 9.90 -33.91
N TYR A 791 7.87 11.09 -33.94
CA TYR A 791 7.28 12.30 -34.52
C TYR A 791 7.35 12.34 -36.05
N VAL A 792 8.54 12.14 -36.63
CA VAL A 792 8.75 12.21 -38.08
C VAL A 792 8.43 10.90 -38.76
N SER A 793 8.82 9.78 -38.17
CA SER A 793 8.49 8.45 -38.71
C SER A 793 6.99 8.15 -38.60
N LYS A 794 6.30 8.80 -37.64
CA LYS A 794 4.96 8.47 -37.15
C LYS A 794 4.83 7.03 -36.64
N ALA A 795 5.92 6.28 -36.56
CA ALA A 795 5.88 4.89 -36.13
C ALA A 795 5.63 4.84 -34.61
N ILE A 796 4.81 3.88 -34.20
CA ILE A 796 4.73 3.45 -32.81
C ILE A 796 5.54 2.17 -32.75
N GLU A 797 6.66 2.23 -32.05
CA GLU A 797 7.63 1.15 -31.95
C GLU A 797 7.67 0.62 -30.52
N ARG A 798 7.61 -0.70 -30.36
CA ARG A 798 7.77 -1.40 -29.09
C ARG A 798 9.16 -2.01 -29.04
N LEU A 799 9.92 -1.63 -28.01
CA LEU A 799 11.22 -2.18 -27.68
C LEU A 799 11.00 -3.22 -26.58
N ASP A 800 11.32 -4.48 -26.86
CA ASP A 800 11.12 -5.58 -25.91
C ASP A 800 12.46 -5.93 -25.25
N PHE A 801 12.45 -6.03 -23.92
CA PHE A 801 13.62 -6.36 -23.10
C PHE A 801 13.45 -7.72 -22.45
N ASN A 802 14.58 -8.37 -22.14
CA ASN A 802 14.58 -9.55 -21.27
C ASN A 802 14.69 -9.12 -19.79
N GLU A 803 14.74 -10.10 -18.89
CA GLU A 803 14.83 -9.83 -17.44
C GLU A 803 16.10 -9.08 -17.02
N ALA A 804 17.18 -9.24 -17.78
CA ALA A 804 18.43 -8.53 -17.54
C ALA A 804 18.42 -7.10 -18.12
N GLU A 805 17.27 -6.63 -18.62
CA GLU A 805 17.09 -5.33 -19.27
C GLU A 805 18.03 -5.19 -20.50
N GLU A 806 18.20 -6.29 -21.22
CA GLU A 806 18.88 -6.34 -22.53
C GLU A 806 17.84 -6.31 -23.65
N LEU A 807 18.03 -5.38 -24.59
CA LEU A 807 17.15 -5.18 -25.74
C LEU A 807 17.11 -6.45 -26.62
N GLN A 808 15.93 -7.05 -26.75
CA GLN A 808 15.69 -8.25 -27.56
C GLN A 808 15.23 -7.92 -28.97
N SER A 809 14.28 -6.99 -29.10
CA SER A 809 13.72 -6.62 -30.40
C SER A 809 13.15 -5.21 -30.42
N VAL A 810 13.03 -4.66 -31.63
CA VAL A 810 12.32 -3.42 -31.90
C VAL A 810 11.28 -3.71 -32.98
N SER A 811 10.00 -3.56 -32.63
CA SER A 811 8.87 -3.94 -33.48
C SER A 811 7.97 -2.75 -33.72
N LYS A 812 7.52 -2.54 -34.96
CA LYS A 812 6.49 -1.54 -35.26
C LYS A 812 5.11 -2.11 -34.96
N ILE A 813 4.40 -1.52 -34.01
CA ILE A 813 3.05 -1.94 -33.61
C ILE A 813 1.96 -1.06 -34.22
N GLY A 814 2.28 0.13 -34.71
CA GLY A 814 1.28 1.02 -35.28
C GLY A 814 1.87 2.27 -35.92
N ASN A 815 0.98 3.20 -36.27
CA ASN A 815 1.34 4.56 -36.61
C ASN A 815 0.49 5.55 -35.83
N GLN A 816 1.09 6.68 -35.49
CA GLN A 816 0.36 7.84 -35.01
C GLN A 816 -0.53 8.40 -36.15
N PRO A 817 -1.77 8.84 -35.85
CA PRO A 817 -2.65 9.47 -36.84
C PRO A 817 -2.03 10.73 -37.48
N GLY A 818 -1.26 11.48 -36.68
CA GLY A 818 -0.63 12.75 -37.06
C GLY A 818 0.88 12.77 -36.80
N SER A 819 1.53 13.87 -37.20
CA SER A 819 2.90 14.18 -36.76
C SER A 819 2.84 15.01 -35.49
N THR A 820 3.04 14.35 -34.37
CA THR A 820 2.75 14.87 -33.02
C THR A 820 4.04 14.85 -32.20
N PRO A 821 4.68 16.02 -31.97
CA PRO A 821 5.90 16.07 -31.18
C PRO A 821 5.57 15.98 -29.70
N TYR A 822 6.32 15.15 -28.96
CA TYR A 822 6.17 14.90 -27.52
C TYR A 822 4.71 14.69 -27.08
N PRO A 823 3.99 13.69 -27.62
CA PRO A 823 2.66 13.40 -27.12
C PRO A 823 2.71 13.03 -25.63
N VAL A 824 1.66 13.37 -24.90
CA VAL A 824 1.49 12.90 -23.51
C VAL A 824 1.09 11.44 -23.56
N LEU A 825 1.80 10.60 -22.79
CA LEU A 825 1.57 9.17 -22.73
C LEU A 825 1.11 8.79 -21.32
N PHE A 826 0.06 7.99 -21.23
CA PHE A 826 -0.47 7.52 -19.96
C PHE A 826 -1.01 6.10 -20.08
N GLN A 827 -0.46 5.17 -19.29
CA GLN A 827 -1.00 3.82 -19.21
C GLN A 827 -2.36 3.84 -18.50
N THR A 828 -3.36 3.20 -19.11
CA THR A 828 -4.73 3.16 -18.62
C THR A 828 -5.42 1.86 -19.05
N PHE A 829 -6.72 1.74 -18.83
CA PHE A 829 -7.55 0.63 -19.29
C PHE A 829 -8.12 0.87 -20.70
N SER A 830 -8.62 -0.18 -21.34
CA SER A 830 -8.97 -0.19 -22.77
C SER A 830 -10.19 0.65 -23.15
N ASN A 831 -10.97 1.16 -22.20
CA ASN A 831 -12.16 2.00 -22.41
C ASN A 831 -12.06 3.40 -21.77
N TYR A 832 -10.86 3.85 -21.39
CA TYR A 832 -10.68 5.16 -20.77
C TYR A 832 -10.90 6.31 -21.78
N CYS A 833 -11.89 7.16 -21.50
CA CYS A 833 -12.24 8.32 -22.33
C CYS A 833 -12.71 8.02 -23.76
N ILE A 834 -13.27 6.84 -24.03
CA ILE A 834 -13.85 6.50 -25.35
C ILE A 834 -15.21 7.17 -25.57
#